data_AF-A0A9Q0MTV5-F1
#
_entry.id   AF-A0A9Q0MTV5-F1
#
_cell.length_a   1.000
_cell.length_b   1.000
_cell.length_c   1.000
_cell.angle_alpha   90.00
_cell.angle_beta   90.00
_cell.angle_gamma   90.00
#
_symmetry.space_group_name_H-M   'P 1'
#
loop_
_entity.id
_entity.type
_entity.pdbx_description
1 polymer ?
#
loop_
_entity_poly.entity_id
_entity_poly.type
_entity_poly.pdbx_seq_one_letter_code
_entity_poly.pdbx_strand_id
1 'polypeptide(L)'
;MGSITIYTVGVFLLTFFSTIASYPALFPSSTTEDYYTSTSSFSSSMYPLTDYPISPESRRSDNQSIPKGHKQPDNPDGANCQPGLLLDVWLPQDHLTIGDRISRGSVYFLVLSYLFIGVSIVSDRFMAAIEVITSKEKEVKVRKPNGEVQIVVVRVWNETVANLTLMALGSSAPEILLSIIEIVAKNFNAGELGPGTIVGSAAYNLFIIIAICVIVIPKGQSRKIKHLRVFFVTATWSIFAYIWLYLILAYFSPGIVEIWEGLLTFLFFPLTVLTAYIAERRLLVYKYISKEYRMNRRGVVVQSEAESALEMNGHLKDDEIKTLENNSDLTEEVKDFEEARREYIATLKDLRKKFPQSNLEHLEIMAQEQLMNNGPKSRAFYRIQATRKMMGSGNIMRKISERAQSDLSEVKAELQRVDVEQVEDDTICRVFFEPGHYTVMESCEEFEVRVVRRGDLSSSVTVDFETEDGSAEAGSDYIGKKGTLHFPPGVDEQHFKIEVIDDDVFEQDEHFYVRLSNVSEPAILSTPKVATVMILDDDHGGIFAFSSKDHELVESVGVYEIKVQRYSGARGKVIVPYWTEDGTAKAGKDYEPLQGELEFDNNESEKVIQLTILEEGSYEKDVLLYVNIGEPQMVGDELASAITEAESKAPEDLTEYDKMALLGRPKSGENTRAQLRIKESKEFKNTVDKLVQRANASLLIGTSSWKEQFMEAWTVSPGDDNRGDGDDEPTPSCGDYIMHFLTLFWKIIFAFIPPTDMFSGYLCFVVSISCIGVVTAIIGDVASHFGCTLGIKDSVTAICFVALGTSIPDTFASKVAAIQDKYADASVGNVTGSNAVNVFLGIGVAWTIAACYHAYHGKQFEVNPGNLAFSVTLFLSGAFIAITILLIRRSKKVGGELGGPVGFKYATSLVLLGLWVTYLVASSLEAYGVIKGF
;
A
#
# COMPACT_ATOMS: atom_id res chain seq x y z
N MET A 1 -6.67 -13.05 -14.35
CA MET A 1 -7.34 -11.73 -14.42
C MET A 1 -6.47 -10.63 -15.04
N GLY A 2 -5.14 -10.61 -14.89
CA GLY A 2 -4.26 -9.62 -15.57
C GLY A 2 -4.36 -9.58 -17.11
N SER A 3 -4.70 -10.71 -17.75
CA SER A 3 -4.96 -10.76 -19.21
C SER A 3 -6.20 -9.98 -19.63
N ILE A 4 -7.18 -9.80 -18.75
CA ILE A 4 -8.42 -9.07 -19.06
C ILE A 4 -8.12 -7.57 -19.12
N THR A 5 -7.29 -7.03 -18.23
CA THR A 5 -6.98 -5.59 -18.19
C THR A 5 -5.97 -5.12 -19.25
N ILE A 6 -5.01 -5.97 -19.65
CA ILE A 6 -4.17 -5.68 -20.83
C ILE A 6 -5.03 -5.67 -22.09
N TYR A 7 -6.02 -6.58 -22.17
CA TYR A 7 -7.08 -6.52 -23.18
C TYR A 7 -7.92 -5.25 -23.02
N THR A 8 -8.31 -4.83 -21.81
CA THR A 8 -9.12 -3.63 -21.62
C THR A 8 -8.36 -2.36 -21.98
N VAL A 9 -7.07 -2.23 -21.66
CA VAL A 9 -6.26 -1.05 -22.04
C VAL A 9 -5.94 -1.08 -23.53
N GLY A 10 -5.58 -2.23 -24.09
CA GLY A 10 -5.37 -2.39 -25.52
C GLY A 10 -6.64 -2.15 -26.34
N VAL A 11 -7.77 -2.74 -25.94
CA VAL A 11 -9.10 -2.53 -26.52
C VAL A 11 -9.56 -1.10 -26.26
N PHE A 12 -9.33 -0.51 -25.09
CA PHE A 12 -9.69 0.88 -24.81
C PHE A 12 -8.90 1.84 -25.69
N LEU A 13 -7.57 1.70 -25.80
CA LEU A 13 -6.74 2.49 -26.72
C LEU A 13 -7.20 2.26 -28.16
N LEU A 14 -7.41 1.02 -28.58
CA LEU A 14 -7.95 0.70 -29.90
C LEU A 14 -9.34 1.30 -30.14
N THR A 15 -10.27 1.26 -29.18
CA THR A 15 -11.60 1.87 -29.30
C THR A 15 -11.56 3.37 -29.20
N PHE A 16 -10.68 3.96 -28.39
CA PHE A 16 -10.51 5.41 -28.25
C PHE A 16 -9.91 6.00 -29.53
N PHE A 17 -8.84 5.40 -30.07
CA PHE A 17 -8.26 5.80 -31.35
C PHE A 17 -9.15 5.43 -32.54
N SER A 18 -9.88 4.31 -32.48
CA SER A 18 -10.90 3.98 -33.49
C SER A 18 -12.07 4.97 -33.45
N THR A 19 -12.47 5.46 -32.27
CA THR A 19 -13.53 6.48 -32.14
C THR A 19 -13.04 7.83 -32.66
N ILE A 20 -11.80 8.23 -32.38
CA ILE A 20 -11.16 9.42 -32.97
C ILE A 20 -11.06 9.28 -34.50
N ALA A 21 -10.67 8.11 -35.01
CA ALA A 21 -10.60 7.83 -36.45
C ALA A 21 -11.98 7.71 -37.13
N SER A 22 -13.05 7.44 -36.37
CA SER A 22 -14.41 7.26 -36.90
C SER A 22 -15.24 8.55 -36.96
N TYR A 23 -14.74 9.67 -36.41
CA TYR A 23 -15.39 10.98 -36.49
C TYR A 23 -14.55 11.99 -37.30
N PRO A 24 -14.63 11.97 -38.65
CA PRO A 24 -14.12 13.08 -39.46
C PRO A 24 -14.92 14.38 -39.26
N ALA A 25 -16.05 14.34 -38.54
CA ALA A 25 -17.00 15.44 -38.42
C ALA A 25 -16.65 16.51 -37.35
N LEU A 26 -15.54 16.36 -36.61
CA LEU A 26 -15.07 17.39 -35.66
C LEU A 26 -14.04 18.35 -36.25
N PHE A 27 -13.68 18.18 -37.52
CA PHE A 27 -12.75 19.06 -38.23
C PHE A 27 -13.43 19.53 -39.53
N PRO A 28 -13.77 20.83 -39.67
CA PRO A 28 -14.38 21.31 -40.90
C PRO A 28 -13.39 21.14 -42.05
N SER A 29 -13.78 20.34 -43.04
CA SER A 29 -13.12 20.29 -44.35
C SER A 29 -13.19 21.68 -44.96
N SER A 30 -12.06 22.37 -45.07
CA SER A 30 -11.93 23.61 -45.84
C SER A 30 -11.95 23.29 -47.34
N THR A 31 -13.14 22.96 -47.86
CA THR A 31 -13.46 23.16 -49.27
C THR A 31 -13.92 24.60 -49.43
N THR A 32 -13.00 25.53 -49.66
CA THR A 32 -13.30 26.87 -50.16
C THR A 32 -13.49 26.81 -51.68
N GLU A 33 -14.71 26.46 -52.11
CA GLU A 33 -15.27 27.03 -53.34
C GLU A 33 -15.87 28.39 -52.96
N ASP A 34 -15.13 29.48 -53.17
CA ASP A 34 -15.70 30.82 -53.06
C ASP A 34 -15.88 31.47 -54.42
N TYR A 35 -17.17 31.54 -54.76
CA TYR A 35 -17.81 32.47 -55.69
C TYR A 35 -17.23 33.88 -55.63
N TYR A 36 -16.81 34.41 -56.79
CA TYR A 36 -16.75 35.86 -57.00
C TYR A 36 -17.84 36.28 -58.00
N THR A 37 -18.92 36.84 -57.48
CA THR A 37 -19.82 37.73 -58.22
C THR A 37 -19.50 39.18 -57.89
N SER A 38 -18.97 39.96 -58.84
CA SER A 38 -19.36 41.37 -59.01
C SER A 38 -19.04 41.89 -60.43
N THR A 39 -20.09 41.97 -61.25
CA THR A 39 -20.47 43.10 -62.14
C THR A 39 -19.42 43.81 -63.03
N SER A 40 -19.56 43.65 -64.36
CA SER A 40 -19.72 44.80 -65.29
C SER A 40 -20.29 44.40 -66.67
N SER A 41 -21.50 44.91 -66.94
CA SER A 41 -22.07 45.45 -68.19
C SER A 41 -21.72 44.88 -69.60
N PHE A 42 -22.80 44.53 -70.32
CA PHE A 42 -23.11 44.81 -71.74
C PHE A 42 -22.20 44.25 -72.87
N SER A 43 -22.68 43.22 -73.59
CA SER A 43 -23.34 43.36 -74.92
C SER A 43 -23.19 42.12 -75.85
N SER A 44 -24.34 41.80 -76.47
CA SER A 44 -24.72 40.99 -77.65
C SER A 44 -23.70 40.36 -78.63
N SER A 45 -24.19 39.25 -79.23
CA SER A 45 -23.93 38.63 -80.55
C SER A 45 -22.93 37.46 -80.58
N MET A 46 -23.27 36.21 -80.96
CA MET A 46 -23.82 35.60 -82.20
C MET A 46 -22.73 34.67 -82.77
N TYR A 47 -23.05 33.38 -82.94
CA TYR A 47 -22.27 32.29 -83.58
C TYR A 47 -21.84 32.64 -85.05
N PRO A 48 -21.05 31.85 -85.84
CA PRO A 48 -20.63 30.43 -85.69
C PRO A 48 -19.20 30.01 -86.20
N LEU A 49 -18.92 28.71 -86.04
CA LEU A 49 -18.07 27.76 -86.79
C LEU A 49 -17.38 28.19 -88.10
N THR A 50 -16.13 27.74 -88.30
CA THR A 50 -15.63 27.21 -89.59
C THR A 50 -14.48 26.20 -89.41
N ASP A 51 -14.52 25.20 -90.29
CA ASP A 51 -13.76 23.94 -90.39
C ASP A 51 -12.60 23.99 -91.42
N TYR A 52 -11.48 23.28 -91.12
CA TYR A 52 -10.49 22.60 -92.00
C TYR A 52 -9.70 23.38 -93.11
N PRO A 53 -8.59 22.87 -93.74
CA PRO A 53 -8.05 21.49 -93.79
C PRO A 53 -6.50 21.29 -93.67
N ILE A 54 -6.15 19.99 -93.72
CA ILE A 54 -4.85 19.28 -93.62
C ILE A 54 -4.09 19.25 -94.97
N SER A 55 -2.74 19.18 -94.95
CA SER A 55 -1.85 18.20 -95.67
C SER A 55 -0.41 18.74 -95.95
N PRO A 56 0.60 17.94 -96.36
CA PRO A 56 1.30 16.92 -95.55
C PRO A 56 2.86 16.86 -95.75
N GLU A 57 3.50 15.92 -95.02
CA GLU A 57 4.81 15.25 -95.26
C GLU A 57 6.16 15.98 -95.02
N SER A 58 6.93 15.51 -94.02
CA SER A 58 8.17 14.73 -94.31
C SER A 58 8.64 13.92 -93.09
N ARG A 59 9.15 12.72 -93.39
CA ARG A 59 9.49 11.60 -92.50
C ARG A 59 10.72 11.86 -91.64
N ARG A 60 10.69 11.43 -90.37
CA ARG A 60 11.80 10.71 -89.71
C ARG A 60 11.30 9.86 -88.55
N SER A 61 11.87 8.67 -88.49
CA SER A 61 11.49 7.48 -87.73
C SER A 61 11.92 7.49 -86.26
N ASP A 62 11.04 6.91 -85.44
CA ASP A 62 11.21 6.10 -84.23
C ASP A 62 12.09 6.57 -83.07
N ASN A 63 11.43 7.04 -82.01
CA ASN A 63 11.51 6.47 -80.65
C ASN A 63 10.40 7.06 -79.75
N GLN A 64 9.39 6.25 -79.43
CA GLN A 64 8.36 6.60 -78.43
C GLN A 64 8.98 6.54 -77.03
N SER A 65 9.25 7.71 -76.45
CA SER A 65 9.38 7.91 -75.01
C SER A 65 8.09 8.51 -74.47
N ILE A 66 7.52 7.85 -73.46
CA ILE A 66 6.35 8.29 -72.69
C ILE A 66 6.71 9.64 -72.02
N PRO A 67 5.84 10.66 -72.05
CA PRO A 67 6.19 11.99 -71.56
C PRO A 67 6.34 11.99 -70.04
N LYS A 68 7.56 12.32 -69.58
CA LYS A 68 7.85 12.69 -68.20
C LYS A 68 7.05 13.95 -67.87
N GLY A 69 6.16 13.87 -66.88
CA GLY A 69 5.55 15.03 -66.26
C GLY A 69 6.63 16.01 -65.80
N HIS A 70 6.43 17.29 -66.13
CA HIS A 70 7.32 18.38 -65.78
C HIS A 70 7.65 18.38 -64.28
N LYS A 71 8.91 18.11 -63.94
CA LYS A 71 9.49 18.62 -62.69
C LYS A 71 9.54 20.14 -62.78
N GLN A 72 8.81 20.80 -61.90
CA GLN A 72 8.96 22.21 -61.61
C GLN A 72 10.40 22.43 -61.05
N PRO A 73 11.09 23.51 -61.42
CA PRO A 73 12.45 23.74 -60.93
C PRO A 73 12.42 24.07 -59.44
N ASP A 74 13.32 23.42 -58.69
CA ASP A 74 13.56 23.67 -57.27
C ASP A 74 13.88 25.16 -57.03
N ASN A 75 13.04 25.83 -56.24
CA ASN A 75 13.29 27.19 -55.77
C ASN A 75 14.23 27.13 -54.54
N PRO A 76 15.35 27.89 -54.47
CA PRO A 76 16.36 27.64 -53.45
C PRO A 76 16.07 28.19 -52.04
N ASP A 77 14.99 28.94 -51.79
CA ASP A 77 14.91 29.83 -50.60
C ASP A 77 13.63 29.79 -49.73
N GLY A 78 12.72 28.82 -49.87
CA GLY A 78 11.57 28.72 -48.96
C GLY A 78 10.95 27.33 -48.89
N ALA A 79 11.14 26.63 -47.77
CA ALA A 79 10.32 25.46 -47.46
C ALA A 79 8.92 25.97 -47.07
N ASN A 80 7.91 25.70 -47.89
CA ASN A 80 6.52 25.99 -47.55
C ASN A 80 6.12 25.08 -46.38
N CYS A 81 5.93 25.65 -45.19
CA CYS A 81 5.50 24.90 -44.02
C CYS A 81 4.03 24.52 -44.16
N GLN A 82 3.70 23.26 -43.88
CA GLN A 82 2.33 22.77 -43.90
C GLN A 82 1.60 23.15 -42.59
N PRO A 83 0.29 23.44 -42.64
CA PRO A 83 -0.52 23.61 -41.42
C PRO A 83 -0.47 22.36 -40.54
N GLY A 84 -0.45 22.57 -39.22
CA GLY A 84 -0.49 21.51 -38.23
C GLY A 84 -1.90 20.94 -38.07
N LEU A 85 -2.05 19.94 -37.20
CA LEU A 85 -3.34 19.33 -36.90
C LEU A 85 -4.29 20.28 -36.16
N LEU A 86 -3.76 21.04 -35.20
CA LEU A 86 -4.48 21.97 -34.33
C LEU A 86 -4.06 23.42 -34.53
N LEU A 87 -2.78 23.66 -34.89
CA LEU A 87 -2.22 25.00 -35.04
C LEU A 87 -1.85 25.33 -36.49
N ASP A 88 -2.37 26.45 -36.97
CA ASP A 88 -1.97 27.05 -38.23
C ASP A 88 -0.53 27.59 -38.18
N VAL A 89 0.13 27.62 -39.35
CA VAL A 89 1.49 28.17 -39.46
C VAL A 89 1.46 29.69 -39.30
N TRP A 90 2.46 30.24 -38.61
CA TRP A 90 2.71 31.68 -38.55
C TRP A 90 3.03 32.28 -39.93
N LEU A 91 2.05 33.01 -40.48
CA LEU A 91 2.16 33.79 -41.73
C LEU A 91 2.71 35.21 -41.48
N PRO A 92 3.43 35.83 -42.45
CA PRO A 92 3.82 35.31 -43.77
C PRO A 92 5.03 34.37 -43.73
N GLN A 93 5.11 33.41 -44.67
CA GLN A 93 6.25 32.49 -44.82
C GLN A 93 7.31 32.99 -45.83
N ASP A 94 6.90 33.78 -46.82
CA ASP A 94 7.78 34.28 -47.87
C ASP A 94 8.57 35.53 -47.42
N HIS A 95 9.78 35.70 -47.96
CA HIS A 95 10.63 36.88 -47.78
C HIS A 95 11.00 37.24 -46.32
N LEU A 96 11.14 36.23 -45.45
CA LEU A 96 11.58 36.42 -44.06
C LEU A 96 13.06 36.82 -43.97
N THR A 97 13.36 37.85 -43.17
CA THR A 97 14.76 38.15 -42.83
C THR A 97 15.33 37.06 -41.91
N ILE A 98 16.65 36.93 -41.84
CA ILE A 98 17.31 35.99 -40.92
C ILE A 98 16.92 36.30 -39.46
N GLY A 99 16.75 37.59 -39.12
CA GLY A 99 16.28 38.03 -37.81
C GLY A 99 14.84 37.57 -37.51
N ASP A 100 13.95 37.62 -38.50
CA ASP A 100 12.58 37.11 -38.37
C ASP A 100 12.55 35.60 -38.18
N ARG A 101 13.38 34.84 -38.91
CA ARG A 101 13.50 33.38 -38.73
C ARG A 101 14.00 33.03 -37.33
N ILE A 102 15.05 33.70 -36.85
CA ILE A 102 15.62 33.44 -35.51
C ILE A 102 14.64 33.83 -34.40
N SER A 103 13.98 34.99 -34.51
CA SER A 103 12.99 35.44 -33.51
C SER A 103 11.79 34.50 -33.44
N ARG A 104 11.21 34.12 -34.59
CA ARG A 104 10.12 33.13 -34.65
C ARG A 104 10.56 31.77 -34.12
N GLY A 105 11.73 31.29 -34.53
CA GLY A 105 12.30 30.05 -34.00
C GLY A 105 12.50 30.10 -32.49
N SER A 106 12.93 31.24 -31.94
CA SER A 106 13.07 31.44 -30.49
C SER A 106 11.72 31.39 -29.78
N VAL A 107 10.68 32.00 -30.35
CA VAL A 107 9.32 31.94 -29.80
C VAL A 107 8.80 30.51 -29.81
N TYR A 108 8.91 29.80 -30.94
CA TYR A 108 8.50 28.39 -31.00
C TYR A 108 9.28 27.51 -30.03
N PHE A 109 10.59 27.74 -29.87
CA PHE A 109 11.40 27.02 -28.89
C PHE A 109 10.96 27.27 -27.44
N LEU A 110 10.63 28.52 -27.09
CA LEU A 110 10.11 28.87 -25.76
C LEU A 110 8.73 28.25 -25.51
N VAL A 111 7.84 28.29 -26.51
CA VAL A 111 6.53 27.65 -26.44
C VAL A 111 6.67 26.14 -26.31
N LEU A 112 7.54 25.51 -27.10
CA LEU A 112 7.84 24.08 -27.04
C LEU A 112 8.36 23.68 -25.66
N SER A 113 9.32 24.46 -25.12
CA SER A 113 9.84 24.26 -23.76
C SER A 113 8.75 24.38 -22.69
N TYR A 114 7.84 25.35 -22.84
CA TYR A 114 6.71 25.55 -21.94
C TYR A 114 5.68 24.40 -22.01
N LEU A 115 5.44 23.86 -23.20
CA LEU A 115 4.56 22.70 -23.41
C LEU A 115 5.12 21.42 -22.78
N PHE A 116 6.45 21.21 -22.81
CA PHE A 116 7.05 20.07 -22.12
C PHE A 116 6.85 20.13 -20.60
N ILE A 117 6.86 21.32 -20.01
CA ILE A 117 6.49 21.50 -18.59
C ILE A 117 5.02 21.05 -18.38
N GLY A 118 4.12 21.46 -19.28
CA GLY A 118 2.72 21.02 -19.26
C GLY A 118 2.56 19.50 -19.34
N VAL A 119 3.19 18.85 -20.32
CA VAL A 119 3.17 17.38 -20.48
C VAL A 119 3.70 16.66 -19.23
N SER A 120 4.74 17.20 -18.61
CA SER A 120 5.29 16.65 -17.37
C SER A 120 4.25 16.63 -16.24
N ILE A 121 3.49 17.72 -16.07
CA ILE A 121 2.45 17.84 -15.02
C ILE A 121 1.29 16.87 -15.26
N VAL A 122 0.76 16.82 -16.49
CA VAL A 122 -0.38 15.94 -16.78
C VAL A 122 0.04 14.47 -16.74
N SER A 123 1.26 14.15 -17.17
CA SER A 123 1.78 12.79 -17.10
C SER A 123 1.96 12.31 -15.66
N ASP A 124 2.24 13.21 -14.71
CA ASP A 124 2.24 12.85 -13.29
C ASP A 124 0.85 12.50 -12.75
N ARG A 125 -0.20 13.20 -13.20
CA ARG A 125 -1.59 12.86 -12.85
C ARG A 125 -1.96 11.49 -13.43
N PHE A 126 -1.53 11.23 -14.66
CA PHE A 126 -1.68 9.93 -15.29
C PHE A 126 -0.94 8.81 -14.52
N MET A 127 0.28 9.07 -14.06
CA MET A 127 1.06 8.14 -13.24
C MET A 127 0.42 7.90 -11.87
N ALA A 128 -0.11 8.93 -11.22
CA ALA A 128 -0.83 8.78 -9.96
C ALA A 128 -2.08 7.89 -10.13
N ALA A 129 -2.80 8.04 -11.24
CA ALA A 129 -3.94 7.17 -11.57
C ALA A 129 -3.51 5.71 -11.79
N ILE A 130 -2.40 5.48 -12.50
CA ILE A 130 -1.82 4.15 -12.69
C ILE A 130 -1.46 3.53 -11.33
N GLU A 131 -0.80 4.30 -10.46
CA GLU A 131 -0.38 3.84 -9.14
C GLU A 131 -1.57 3.32 -8.33
N VAL A 132 -2.65 4.11 -8.25
CA VAL A 132 -3.90 3.73 -7.55
C VAL A 132 -4.56 2.48 -8.17
N ILE A 133 -4.50 2.32 -9.49
CA ILE A 133 -5.01 1.11 -10.16
C ILE A 133 -4.17 -0.12 -9.82
N THR A 134 -2.84 0.04 -9.77
CA THR A 134 -1.89 -1.06 -9.52
C THR A 134 -1.75 -1.43 -8.05
N SER A 135 -2.00 -0.49 -7.13
CA SER A 135 -1.92 -0.71 -5.69
C SER A 135 -3.19 -1.31 -5.08
N LYS A 136 -4.19 -1.66 -5.90
CA LYS A 136 -5.39 -2.36 -5.42
C LYS A 136 -5.03 -3.65 -4.70
N GLU A 137 -5.59 -3.83 -3.52
CA GLU A 137 -5.41 -4.99 -2.69
C GLU A 137 -6.67 -5.87 -2.66
N LYS A 138 -6.47 -7.16 -2.39
CA LYS A 138 -7.52 -8.15 -2.25
C LYS A 138 -7.23 -9.01 -1.04
N GLU A 139 -8.25 -9.21 -0.21
CA GLU A 139 -8.21 -10.15 0.89
C GLU A 139 -8.22 -11.60 0.38
N VAL A 140 -7.20 -12.36 0.77
CA VAL A 140 -7.08 -13.79 0.49
C VAL A 140 -7.02 -14.54 1.81
N LYS A 141 -7.92 -15.51 1.96
CA LYS A 141 -7.96 -16.40 3.13
C LYS A 141 -6.90 -17.48 2.96
N VAL A 142 -5.80 -17.38 3.71
CA VAL A 142 -4.74 -18.40 3.74
C VAL A 142 -4.95 -19.26 4.98
N ARG A 143 -5.02 -20.58 4.78
CA ARG A 143 -5.14 -21.53 5.89
C ARG A 143 -3.75 -21.87 6.41
N LYS A 144 -3.50 -21.59 7.69
CA LYS A 144 -2.25 -21.96 8.36
C LYS A 144 -2.17 -23.48 8.57
N PRO A 145 -0.95 -24.02 8.80
CA PRO A 145 -0.75 -25.44 9.10
C PRO A 145 -1.48 -25.93 10.37
N ASN A 146 -1.77 -25.02 11.31
CA ASN A 146 -2.53 -25.28 12.53
C ASN A 146 -4.06 -25.34 12.32
N GLY A 147 -4.54 -25.14 11.09
CA GLY A 147 -5.95 -25.19 10.73
C GLY A 147 -6.70 -23.85 10.83
N GLU A 148 -6.09 -22.82 11.43
CA GLU A 148 -6.64 -21.46 11.51
C GLU A 148 -6.64 -20.76 10.16
N VAL A 149 -7.68 -19.98 9.89
CA VAL A 149 -7.81 -19.20 8.66
C VAL A 149 -7.33 -17.78 8.94
N GLN A 150 -6.20 -17.39 8.35
CA GLN A 150 -5.69 -16.02 8.40
C GLN A 150 -6.10 -15.28 7.12
N ILE A 151 -6.66 -14.08 7.29
CA ILE A 151 -6.93 -13.18 6.17
C ILE A 151 -5.64 -12.41 5.90
N VAL A 152 -5.07 -12.60 4.72
CA VAL A 152 -3.89 -11.87 4.24
C VAL A 152 -4.31 -10.96 3.11
N VAL A 153 -3.98 -9.69 3.22
CA VAL A 153 -4.25 -8.69 2.18
C VAL A 153 -3.10 -8.74 1.18
N VAL A 154 -3.39 -9.12 -0.06
CA VAL A 154 -2.38 -9.23 -1.14
C VAL A 154 -2.71 -8.27 -2.28
N ARG A 155 -1.68 -7.73 -2.93
CA ARG A 155 -1.88 -6.88 -4.10
C ARG A 155 -2.49 -7.68 -5.26
N VAL A 156 -3.49 -7.09 -5.92
CA VAL A 156 -4.15 -7.67 -7.10
C VAL A 156 -3.18 -7.75 -8.28
N TRP A 157 -2.30 -6.75 -8.40
CA TRP A 157 -1.29 -6.69 -9.43
C TRP A 157 0.04 -7.20 -8.91
N ASN A 158 0.67 -8.04 -9.71
CA ASN A 158 2.07 -8.39 -9.52
C ASN A 158 2.95 -7.18 -9.85
N GLU A 159 3.95 -6.91 -9.02
CA GLU A 159 4.80 -5.73 -9.11
C GLU A 159 5.58 -5.66 -10.42
N THR A 160 6.21 -6.75 -10.87
CA THR A 160 6.92 -6.80 -12.16
C THR A 160 5.98 -6.53 -13.33
N VAL A 161 4.77 -7.10 -13.31
CA VAL A 161 3.75 -6.85 -14.34
C VAL A 161 3.28 -5.40 -14.31
N ALA A 162 2.98 -4.84 -13.13
CA ALA A 162 2.55 -3.45 -12.97
C ALA A 162 3.62 -2.47 -13.47
N ASN A 163 4.89 -2.71 -13.10
CA ASN A 163 6.03 -1.89 -13.49
C ASN A 163 6.26 -1.90 -15.01
N LEU A 164 6.17 -3.07 -15.65
CA LEU A 164 6.40 -3.21 -17.10
C LEU A 164 5.21 -2.85 -17.98
N THR A 165 3.98 -2.98 -17.48
CA THR A 165 2.79 -2.67 -18.28
C THR A 165 2.37 -1.23 -18.10
N LEU A 166 1.83 -0.91 -16.93
CA LEU A 166 1.16 0.37 -16.70
C LEU A 166 2.17 1.45 -16.34
N MET A 167 3.18 1.17 -15.51
CA MET A 167 4.17 2.21 -15.15
C MET A 167 5.15 2.54 -16.28
N ALA A 168 5.49 1.57 -17.13
CA ALA A 168 6.30 1.81 -18.34
C ALA A 168 5.52 2.58 -19.42
N LEU A 169 4.23 2.27 -19.59
CA LEU A 169 3.32 3.01 -20.45
C LEU A 169 3.12 4.44 -19.94
N GLY A 170 2.92 4.59 -18.63
CA GLY A 170 2.75 5.86 -17.93
C GLY A 170 3.76 6.93 -18.33
N SER A 171 5.02 6.52 -18.46
CA SER A 171 6.10 7.46 -18.75
C SER A 171 6.24 7.82 -20.19
N SER A 172 5.83 6.90 -21.04
CA SER A 172 6.07 6.88 -22.47
C SER A 172 4.84 7.32 -23.26
N ALA A 173 3.77 7.67 -22.54
CA ALA A 173 2.50 8.07 -23.12
C ALA A 173 2.65 9.25 -24.10
N PRO A 174 3.45 10.30 -23.82
CA PRO A 174 3.66 11.38 -24.79
C PRO A 174 4.26 10.88 -26.11
N GLU A 175 5.28 10.02 -26.07
CA GLU A 175 5.96 9.47 -27.26
C GLU A 175 5.04 8.55 -28.06
N ILE A 176 4.31 7.67 -27.37
CA ILE A 176 3.34 6.74 -27.97
C ILE A 176 2.21 7.53 -28.63
N LEU A 177 1.64 8.51 -27.92
CA LEU A 177 0.57 9.36 -28.43
C LEU A 177 1.03 10.18 -29.62
N LEU A 178 2.25 10.71 -29.59
CA LEU A 178 2.80 11.49 -30.70
C LEU A 178 2.84 10.66 -31.98
N SER A 179 3.30 9.41 -31.92
CA SER A 179 3.36 8.52 -33.08
C SER A 179 1.98 8.18 -33.63
N ILE A 180 0.97 8.00 -32.77
CA ILE A 180 -0.40 7.69 -33.20
C ILE A 180 -1.05 8.94 -33.81
N ILE A 181 -0.93 10.09 -33.15
CA ILE A 181 -1.51 11.36 -33.58
C ILE A 181 -0.91 11.79 -34.92
N GLU A 182 0.40 11.64 -35.12
CA GLU A 182 1.05 12.01 -36.38
C GLU A 182 0.52 11.20 -37.56
N ILE A 183 0.33 9.88 -37.39
CA ILE A 183 -0.22 9.03 -38.44
C ILE A 183 -1.65 9.45 -38.78
N VAL A 184 -2.49 9.75 -37.78
CA VAL A 184 -3.85 10.24 -38.00
C VAL A 184 -3.82 11.60 -38.72
N ALA A 185 -2.96 12.53 -38.28
CA ALA A 185 -2.83 13.87 -38.85
C ALA A 185 -2.36 13.85 -40.32
N LYS A 186 -1.49 12.91 -40.70
CA LYS A 186 -0.95 12.76 -42.06
C LYS A 186 -1.81 11.84 -42.95
N ASN A 187 -3.09 11.67 -42.65
CA ASN A 187 -4.02 10.80 -43.40
C ASN A 187 -3.53 9.34 -43.50
N PHE A 188 -3.08 8.79 -42.38
CA PHE A 188 -2.52 7.44 -42.25
C PHE A 188 -1.22 7.19 -43.04
N ASN A 189 -0.51 8.24 -43.46
CA ASN A 189 0.83 8.11 -44.03
C ASN A 189 1.90 8.14 -42.93
N ALA A 190 3.04 7.50 -43.19
CA ALA A 190 4.15 7.47 -42.25
C ALA A 190 4.78 8.85 -42.09
N GLY A 191 4.89 9.29 -40.83
CA GLY A 191 5.60 10.50 -40.46
C GLY A 191 7.01 10.22 -39.95
N GLU A 192 7.86 11.25 -39.93
CA GLU A 192 9.24 11.15 -39.42
C GLU A 192 9.35 11.59 -37.95
N LEU A 193 8.39 12.37 -37.44
CA LEU A 193 8.51 13.01 -36.13
C LEU A 193 8.31 12.00 -34.98
N GLY A 194 7.28 11.16 -35.06
CA GLY A 194 6.92 10.15 -34.08
C GLY A 194 7.97 9.03 -33.98
N PRO A 195 8.27 8.30 -35.07
CA PRO A 195 9.32 7.29 -35.07
C PRO A 195 10.70 7.86 -34.68
N GLY A 196 11.04 9.07 -35.15
CA GLY A 196 12.27 9.77 -34.76
C GLY A 196 12.32 10.09 -33.27
N THR A 197 11.19 10.50 -32.66
CA THR A 197 11.08 10.77 -31.22
C THR A 197 11.22 9.48 -30.40
N ILE A 198 10.65 8.36 -30.86
CA ILE A 198 10.76 7.06 -30.18
C ILE A 198 12.22 6.57 -30.15
N VAL A 199 12.93 6.62 -31.28
CA VAL A 199 14.34 6.18 -31.33
C VAL A 199 15.25 7.17 -30.59
N GLY A 200 15.01 8.47 -30.75
CA GLY A 200 15.76 9.52 -30.03
C GLY A 200 15.61 9.44 -28.52
N SER A 201 14.38 9.24 -28.01
CA SER A 201 14.12 9.12 -26.57
C SER A 201 14.76 7.84 -26.01
N ALA A 202 14.79 6.74 -26.77
CA ALA A 202 15.46 5.52 -26.36
C ALA A 202 16.98 5.70 -26.19
N ALA A 203 17.62 6.41 -27.13
CA ALA A 203 19.03 6.77 -27.05
C ALA A 203 19.30 7.70 -25.85
N TYR A 204 18.47 8.71 -25.65
CA TYR A 204 18.59 9.61 -24.51
C TYR A 204 18.42 8.87 -23.17
N ASN A 205 17.39 8.03 -23.06
CA ASN A 205 17.09 7.25 -21.87
C ASN A 205 18.24 6.29 -21.54
N LEU A 206 18.78 5.57 -22.52
CA LEU A 206 19.85 4.60 -22.28
C LEU A 206 21.20 5.27 -21.99
N PHE A 207 21.54 6.37 -22.67
CA PHE A 207 22.87 6.99 -22.55
C PHE A 207 22.91 8.09 -21.50
N ILE A 208 22.02 9.08 -21.56
CA ILE A 208 22.06 10.27 -20.70
C ILE A 208 21.52 9.98 -19.31
N ILE A 209 20.35 9.34 -19.20
CA ILE A 209 19.77 9.05 -17.88
C ILE A 209 20.71 8.14 -17.08
N ILE A 210 21.28 7.11 -17.71
CA ILE A 210 22.23 6.21 -17.04
C ILE A 210 23.52 6.96 -16.66
N ALA A 211 24.06 7.82 -17.53
CA ALA A 211 25.23 8.65 -17.20
C ALA A 211 24.98 9.54 -15.97
N ILE A 212 23.82 10.18 -15.91
CA ILE A 212 23.41 10.99 -14.76
C ILE A 212 23.27 10.12 -13.50
N CYS A 213 22.60 8.98 -13.59
CA CYS A 213 22.42 8.06 -12.46
C CYS A 213 23.76 7.56 -11.93
N VAL A 214 24.76 7.33 -12.79
CA VAL A 214 26.12 6.98 -12.37
C VAL A 214 26.78 8.14 -11.62
N ILE A 215 26.65 9.39 -12.09
CA ILE A 215 27.27 10.59 -11.48
C ILE A 215 26.60 11.01 -10.17
N VAL A 216 25.32 10.75 -9.98
CA VAL A 216 24.59 11.34 -8.86
C VAL A 216 24.79 10.57 -7.54
N ILE A 217 25.21 9.31 -7.59
CA ILE A 217 25.48 8.51 -6.37
C ILE A 217 26.57 9.17 -5.50
N PRO A 218 26.37 9.33 -4.17
CA PRO A 218 27.35 9.89 -3.25
C PRO A 218 28.71 9.18 -3.28
N LYS A 219 29.77 9.91 -2.89
CA LYS A 219 31.16 9.38 -2.88
C LYS A 219 31.25 8.13 -2.00
N GLY A 220 31.85 7.06 -2.52
CA GLY A 220 32.05 5.79 -1.80
C GLY A 220 30.85 4.85 -1.80
N GLN A 221 29.69 5.26 -2.33
CA GLN A 221 28.53 4.40 -2.47
C GLN A 221 28.44 3.82 -3.88
N SER A 222 27.85 2.63 -3.99
CA SER A 222 27.48 2.00 -5.26
C SER A 222 26.10 1.36 -5.12
N ARG A 223 25.39 1.25 -6.24
CA ARG A 223 24.08 0.60 -6.31
C ARG A 223 24.17 -0.56 -7.29
N LYS A 224 23.57 -1.69 -6.91
CA LYS A 224 23.49 -2.90 -7.74
C LYS A 224 22.05 -3.22 -8.08
N ILE A 225 21.83 -3.85 -9.23
CA ILE A 225 20.52 -4.38 -9.61
C ILE A 225 20.28 -5.67 -8.80
N LYS A 226 19.17 -5.73 -8.06
CA LYS A 226 18.75 -6.86 -7.24
C LYS A 226 18.14 -7.97 -8.12
N HIS A 227 17.21 -7.63 -9.01
CA HIS A 227 16.43 -8.59 -9.79
C HIS A 227 16.98 -8.83 -11.19
N LEU A 228 18.13 -9.49 -11.26
CA LEU A 228 18.87 -9.69 -12.52
C LEU A 228 18.11 -10.41 -13.62
N ARG A 229 17.32 -11.41 -13.25
CA ARG A 229 16.59 -12.23 -14.22
C ARG A 229 15.57 -11.38 -14.98
N VAL A 230 14.81 -10.57 -14.24
CA VAL A 230 13.85 -9.64 -14.82
C VAL A 230 14.59 -8.62 -15.69
N PHE A 231 15.69 -8.04 -15.18
CA PHE A 231 16.51 -7.10 -15.93
C PHE A 231 17.06 -7.68 -17.25
N PHE A 232 17.55 -8.92 -17.26
CA PHE A 232 18.06 -9.55 -18.49
C PHE A 232 16.94 -9.77 -19.51
N VAL A 233 15.76 -10.21 -19.05
CA VAL A 233 14.60 -10.39 -19.94
C VAL A 233 14.17 -9.05 -20.53
N THR A 234 14.02 -8.01 -19.71
CA THR A 234 13.58 -6.69 -20.16
C THR A 234 14.61 -6.03 -21.06
N ALA A 235 15.90 -6.13 -20.74
CA ALA A 235 16.98 -5.62 -21.58
C ALA A 235 17.04 -6.35 -22.94
N THR A 236 16.84 -7.67 -22.96
CA THR A 236 16.83 -8.46 -24.20
C THR A 236 15.66 -8.05 -25.10
N TRP A 237 14.45 -7.94 -24.55
CA TRP A 237 13.28 -7.46 -25.29
C TRP A 237 13.42 -6.01 -25.75
N SER A 238 14.06 -5.17 -24.94
CA SER A 238 14.38 -3.78 -25.30
C SER A 238 15.27 -3.70 -26.53
N ILE A 239 16.40 -4.42 -26.56
CA ILE A 239 17.28 -4.46 -27.75
C ILE A 239 16.56 -5.12 -28.93
N PHE A 240 15.86 -6.23 -28.70
CA PHE A 240 15.11 -6.94 -29.73
C PHE A 240 14.08 -6.05 -30.41
N ALA A 241 13.42 -5.14 -29.68
CA ALA A 241 12.44 -4.22 -30.26
C ALA A 241 13.04 -3.37 -31.39
N TYR A 242 14.25 -2.84 -31.19
CA TYR A 242 14.94 -2.02 -32.20
C TYR A 242 15.58 -2.85 -33.30
N ILE A 243 16.04 -4.08 -33.00
CA ILE A 243 16.47 -5.04 -34.04
C ILE A 243 15.27 -5.38 -34.93
N TRP A 244 14.12 -5.68 -34.34
CA TRP A 244 12.89 -5.98 -35.04
C TRP A 244 12.43 -4.81 -35.92
N LEU A 245 12.45 -3.59 -35.38
CA LEU A 245 12.18 -2.36 -36.13
C LEU A 245 13.10 -2.20 -37.35
N TYR A 246 14.40 -2.49 -37.19
CA TYR A 246 15.34 -2.50 -38.31
C TYR A 246 14.98 -3.58 -39.36
N LEU A 247 14.63 -4.79 -38.92
CA LEU A 247 14.30 -5.90 -39.81
C LEU A 247 13.05 -5.62 -40.66
N ILE A 248 11.99 -5.06 -40.08
CA ILE A 248 10.77 -4.74 -40.84
C ILE A 248 10.99 -3.59 -41.82
N LEU A 249 11.89 -2.65 -41.52
CA LEU A 249 12.17 -1.51 -42.42
C LEU A 249 13.16 -1.86 -43.55
N ALA A 250 14.15 -2.70 -43.28
CA ALA A 250 15.29 -2.90 -44.18
C ALA A 250 15.44 -4.31 -44.77
N TYR A 251 14.82 -5.33 -44.16
CA TYR A 251 15.07 -6.74 -44.53
C TYR A 251 13.84 -7.49 -45.04
N PHE A 252 12.73 -7.51 -44.28
CA PHE A 252 11.56 -8.29 -44.65
C PHE A 252 10.78 -7.66 -45.80
N SER A 253 10.32 -6.42 -45.59
CA SER A 253 9.51 -5.69 -46.56
C SER A 253 10.10 -4.28 -46.74
N PRO A 254 11.22 -4.14 -47.49
CA PRO A 254 11.93 -2.87 -47.56
C PRO A 254 11.04 -1.74 -48.10
N GLY A 255 10.83 -0.71 -47.29
CA GLY A 255 10.01 0.45 -47.67
C GLY A 255 8.50 0.31 -47.50
N ILE A 256 7.99 -0.85 -47.08
CA ILE A 256 6.56 -1.13 -46.94
C ILE A 256 6.33 -1.90 -45.65
N VAL A 257 5.38 -1.49 -44.81
CA VAL A 257 5.03 -2.25 -43.61
C VAL A 257 3.72 -3.01 -43.81
N GLU A 258 3.78 -4.33 -43.74
CA GLU A 258 2.62 -5.21 -43.88
C GLU A 258 1.81 -5.31 -42.59
N ILE A 259 0.53 -5.71 -42.70
CA ILE A 259 -0.39 -5.83 -41.55
C ILE A 259 0.19 -6.78 -40.49
N TRP A 260 0.78 -7.90 -40.89
CA TRP A 260 1.33 -8.87 -39.94
C TRP A 260 2.59 -8.35 -39.24
N GLU A 261 3.40 -7.53 -39.90
CA GLU A 261 4.59 -6.90 -39.30
C GLU A 261 4.17 -5.92 -38.20
N GLY A 262 3.17 -5.07 -38.47
CA GLY A 262 2.56 -4.19 -37.48
C GLY A 262 1.94 -4.96 -36.31
N LEU A 263 1.09 -5.95 -36.61
CA LEU A 263 0.38 -6.72 -35.59
C LEU A 263 1.32 -7.54 -34.71
N LEU A 264 2.37 -8.12 -35.28
CA LEU A 264 3.39 -8.85 -34.54
C LEU A 264 4.21 -7.92 -33.65
N THR A 265 4.55 -6.72 -34.14
CA THR A 265 5.19 -5.67 -33.33
C THR A 265 4.36 -5.33 -32.09
N PHE A 266 3.04 -5.20 -32.25
CA PHE A 266 2.12 -5.00 -31.12
C PHE A 266 2.03 -6.22 -30.19
N LEU A 267 2.02 -7.44 -30.75
CA LEU A 267 1.95 -8.69 -29.97
C LEU A 267 3.21 -8.97 -29.13
N PHE A 268 4.36 -8.39 -29.48
CA PHE A 268 5.57 -8.52 -28.66
C PHE A 268 5.48 -7.85 -27.29
N PHE A 269 4.60 -6.85 -27.12
CA PHE A 269 4.35 -6.24 -25.81
C PHE A 269 3.82 -7.25 -24.77
N PRO A 270 2.68 -7.94 -24.97
CA PRO A 270 2.19 -8.93 -24.01
C PRO A 270 3.16 -10.12 -23.85
N LEU A 271 3.94 -10.49 -24.87
CA LEU A 271 4.97 -11.52 -24.77
C LEU A 271 6.14 -11.10 -23.87
N THR A 272 6.56 -9.83 -23.94
CA THR A 272 7.58 -9.26 -23.05
C THR A 272 7.11 -9.32 -21.60
N VAL A 273 5.87 -8.94 -21.33
CA VAL A 273 5.27 -8.95 -19.99
C VAL A 273 5.14 -10.38 -19.46
N LEU A 274 4.67 -11.31 -20.29
CA LEU A 274 4.52 -12.72 -19.92
C LEU A 274 5.87 -13.36 -19.58
N THR A 275 6.89 -13.13 -20.39
CA THR A 275 8.23 -13.69 -20.14
C THR A 275 8.91 -13.07 -18.92
N ALA A 276 8.69 -11.79 -18.64
CA ALA A 276 9.16 -11.15 -17.41
C ALA A 276 8.47 -11.71 -16.17
N TYR A 277 7.15 -11.92 -16.23
CA TYR A 277 6.38 -12.56 -15.15
C TYR A 277 6.86 -14.00 -14.87
N ILE A 278 7.12 -14.79 -15.92
CA ILE A 278 7.67 -16.15 -15.80
C ILE A 278 9.06 -16.15 -15.18
N ALA A 279 9.92 -15.18 -15.56
CA ALA A 279 11.27 -15.05 -15.03
C ALA A 279 11.30 -14.70 -13.53
N GLU A 280 10.31 -13.92 -13.07
CA GLU A 280 10.12 -13.59 -11.67
C GLU A 280 9.63 -14.80 -10.85
N ARG A 281 8.54 -15.46 -11.28
CA ARG A 281 7.90 -16.59 -10.59
C ARG A 281 8.70 -17.91 -10.59
N ARG A 282 9.91 -17.91 -11.15
CA ARG A 282 10.86 -19.05 -11.16
C ARG A 282 10.29 -20.34 -11.79
N LEU A 283 9.28 -20.26 -12.67
CA LEU A 283 8.50 -21.41 -13.14
C LEU A 283 9.27 -22.41 -14.04
N LEU A 284 10.36 -22.02 -14.71
CA LEU A 284 10.99 -22.86 -15.74
C LEU A 284 12.42 -23.36 -15.46
N VAL A 285 13.19 -22.73 -14.55
CA VAL A 285 14.66 -22.95 -14.50
C VAL A 285 15.11 -23.94 -13.42
N TYR A 286 14.26 -24.30 -12.45
CA TYR A 286 14.67 -25.20 -11.36
C TYR A 286 14.88 -26.66 -11.80
N LYS A 287 14.49 -27.03 -13.03
CA LYS A 287 14.65 -28.40 -13.53
C LYS A 287 15.96 -28.67 -14.29
N TYR A 288 16.69 -27.64 -14.73
CA TYR A 288 17.84 -27.82 -15.64
C TYR A 288 19.16 -27.18 -15.21
N ILE A 289 19.23 -26.47 -14.08
CA ILE A 289 20.51 -26.10 -13.47
C ILE A 289 20.72 -27.00 -12.25
N SER A 290 21.40 -28.12 -12.50
CA SER A 290 21.93 -28.97 -11.44
C SER A 290 22.86 -28.15 -10.56
N LYS A 291 22.59 -28.12 -9.25
CA LYS A 291 23.51 -27.64 -8.21
C LYS A 291 24.85 -28.38 -8.36
N GLU A 292 25.86 -27.71 -8.90
CA GLU A 292 27.23 -28.22 -8.84
C GLU A 292 27.80 -27.98 -7.44
N TYR A 293 27.67 -28.98 -6.58
CA TYR A 293 28.43 -29.05 -5.34
C TYR A 293 29.90 -29.35 -5.67
N ARG A 294 30.78 -28.35 -5.60
CA ARG A 294 32.24 -28.59 -5.55
C ARG A 294 32.71 -28.63 -4.10
N MET A 295 32.87 -29.85 -3.61
CA MET A 295 33.38 -30.17 -2.28
C MET A 295 34.91 -30.04 -2.26
N ASN A 296 35.46 -29.19 -1.38
CA ASN A 296 36.90 -29.16 -1.09
C ASN A 296 37.17 -29.88 0.24
N ARG A 297 38.35 -30.50 0.35
CA ARG A 297 38.74 -31.56 1.32
C ARG A 297 38.78 -31.18 2.82
N ARG A 298 38.16 -30.06 3.23
CA ARG A 298 38.10 -29.57 4.63
C ARG A 298 36.70 -29.17 5.12
N GLY A 299 35.63 -29.65 4.48
CA GLY A 299 34.30 -29.71 5.13
C GLY A 299 33.64 -28.38 5.50
N VAL A 300 33.94 -27.27 4.79
CA VAL A 300 33.20 -26.01 4.93
C VAL A 300 32.35 -25.81 3.67
N VAL A 301 31.04 -25.78 3.87
CA VAL A 301 30.05 -25.43 2.84
C VAL A 301 29.98 -23.91 2.78
N VAL A 302 30.53 -23.31 1.72
CA VAL A 302 30.37 -21.87 1.47
C VAL A 302 29.16 -21.68 0.57
N GLN A 303 28.08 -21.16 1.15
CA GLN A 303 26.94 -20.61 0.42
C GLN A 303 27.28 -19.17 0.04
N SER A 304 27.64 -18.94 -1.22
CA SER A 304 27.82 -17.60 -1.78
C SER A 304 26.47 -17.09 -2.32
N GLU A 305 25.61 -16.60 -1.44
CA GLU A 305 24.59 -15.56 -1.72
C GLU A 305 23.85 -15.20 -0.41
N ALA A 306 24.58 -14.58 0.54
CA ALA A 306 24.03 -13.88 1.70
C ALA A 306 25.17 -13.10 2.40
N GLU A 307 25.74 -12.09 1.75
CA GLU A 307 26.73 -11.22 2.39
C GLU A 307 26.47 -9.77 1.99
N SER A 308 25.56 -9.10 2.72
CA SER A 308 25.66 -7.69 3.16
C SER A 308 24.37 -7.22 3.85
N ALA A 309 24.05 -7.83 5.00
CA ALA A 309 23.02 -7.31 5.93
C ALA A 309 23.28 -7.68 7.41
N LEU A 310 24.51 -8.01 7.79
CA LEU A 310 24.82 -8.43 9.16
C LEU A 310 26.14 -7.82 9.63
N GLU A 311 26.17 -6.49 9.77
CA GLU A 311 27.11 -5.83 10.68
C GLU A 311 26.38 -4.67 11.39
N MET A 312 26.15 -4.87 12.71
CA MET A 312 25.86 -3.91 13.79
C MET A 312 24.48 -4.03 14.49
N ASN A 313 24.31 -5.04 15.35
CA ASN A 313 24.24 -4.89 16.82
C ASN A 313 23.81 -6.22 17.47
N GLY A 314 24.46 -6.56 18.58
CA GLY A 314 24.49 -7.90 19.15
C GLY A 314 23.27 -8.32 20.00
N HIS A 315 23.23 -9.64 20.18
CA HIS A 315 22.49 -10.44 21.17
C HIS A 315 20.97 -10.28 21.25
N LEU A 316 20.27 -10.96 20.35
CA LEU A 316 18.98 -11.61 20.65
C LEU A 316 18.96 -13.01 20.02
N LYS A 317 18.33 -13.96 20.71
CA LYS A 317 18.52 -15.42 20.65
C LYS A 317 18.22 -16.06 19.28
N ASP A 318 19.12 -16.95 18.88
CA ASP A 318 19.20 -17.69 17.59
C ASP A 318 18.18 -18.85 17.43
N ASP A 319 17.31 -19.09 18.42
CA ASP A 319 16.50 -20.32 18.47
C ASP A 319 15.13 -20.23 17.78
N GLU A 320 14.59 -19.03 17.52
CA GLU A 320 13.32 -18.86 16.79
C GLU A 320 13.49 -18.77 15.27
N ILE A 321 14.72 -18.57 14.77
CA ILE A 321 14.98 -18.43 13.33
C ILE A 321 14.95 -19.80 12.63
N LYS A 322 15.31 -20.88 13.32
CA LYS A 322 15.40 -22.22 12.73
C LYS A 322 14.06 -22.95 12.58
N THR A 323 13.02 -22.53 13.29
CA THR A 323 11.71 -23.20 13.26
C THR A 323 10.82 -22.75 12.10
N LEU A 324 11.06 -21.58 11.50
CA LEU A 324 10.28 -21.08 10.35
C LEU A 324 10.91 -21.42 8.98
N GLU A 325 12.23 -21.60 8.91
CA GLU A 325 12.92 -21.93 7.65
C GLU A 325 12.58 -23.35 7.11
N ASN A 326 12.09 -24.25 7.96
CA ASN A 326 11.76 -25.63 7.57
C ASN A 326 10.33 -25.84 7.03
N ASN A 327 9.45 -24.83 7.08
CA ASN A 327 8.08 -24.97 6.55
C ASN A 327 8.02 -24.59 5.06
N SER A 328 8.11 -25.62 4.22
CA SER A 328 7.99 -25.53 2.75
C SER A 328 6.59 -25.19 2.21
N ASP A 329 5.58 -25.03 3.08
CA ASP A 329 4.17 -24.83 2.72
C ASP A 329 3.64 -23.39 2.90
N LEU A 330 4.46 -22.43 3.35
CA LEU A 330 4.04 -21.02 3.44
C LEU A 330 4.21 -20.32 2.08
N THR A 331 3.12 -19.78 1.53
CA THR A 331 3.12 -18.91 0.34
C THR A 331 4.04 -17.71 0.54
N GLU A 332 4.80 -17.28 -0.48
CA GLU A 332 5.71 -16.10 -0.40
C GLU A 332 5.00 -14.87 0.19
N GLU A 333 3.73 -14.68 -0.15
CA GLU A 333 2.88 -13.59 0.33
C GLU A 333 2.70 -13.55 1.87
N VAL A 334 2.72 -14.72 2.54
CA VAL A 334 2.64 -14.79 4.02
C VAL A 334 3.99 -14.48 4.64
N LYS A 335 5.08 -14.89 3.99
CA LYS A 335 6.45 -14.59 4.43
C LYS A 335 6.73 -13.09 4.36
N ASP A 336 6.33 -12.45 3.27
CA ASP A 336 6.48 -11.00 3.08
C ASP A 336 5.67 -10.21 4.13
N PHE A 337 4.45 -10.66 4.44
CA PHE A 337 3.62 -10.06 5.50
C PHE A 337 4.25 -10.22 6.90
N GLU A 338 4.77 -11.41 7.22
CA GLU A 338 5.47 -11.66 8.49
C GLU A 338 6.78 -10.89 8.60
N GLU A 339 7.51 -10.71 7.50
CA GLU A 339 8.74 -9.93 7.43
C GLU A 339 8.47 -8.43 7.66
N ALA A 340 7.46 -7.86 7.00
CA ALA A 340 7.04 -6.48 7.20
C ALA A 340 6.55 -6.21 8.62
N ARG A 341 5.79 -7.15 9.20
CA ARG A 341 5.34 -7.09 10.60
C ARG A 341 6.53 -7.11 11.57
N ARG A 342 7.54 -7.95 11.30
CA ARG A 342 8.77 -8.02 12.12
C ARG A 342 9.60 -6.73 12.03
N GLU A 343 9.69 -6.15 10.84
CA GLU A 343 10.39 -4.88 10.63
C GLU A 343 9.70 -3.74 11.40
N TYR A 344 8.35 -3.66 11.38
CA TYR A 344 7.59 -2.68 12.15
C TYR A 344 7.91 -2.76 13.65
N ILE A 345 7.89 -3.98 14.21
CA ILE A 345 8.16 -4.22 15.63
C ILE A 345 9.61 -3.85 15.98
N ALA A 346 10.58 -4.18 15.12
CA ALA A 346 11.98 -3.83 15.34
C ALA A 346 12.18 -2.31 15.38
N THR A 347 11.56 -1.58 14.44
CA THR A 347 11.62 -0.11 14.39
C THR A 347 10.97 0.53 15.60
N LEU A 348 9.79 0.07 16.03
CA LEU A 348 9.10 0.59 17.20
C LEU A 348 9.90 0.35 18.50
N LYS A 349 10.56 -0.82 18.61
CA LYS A 349 11.49 -1.11 19.72
C LYS A 349 12.72 -0.20 19.71
N ASP A 350 13.29 0.09 18.54
CA ASP A 350 14.44 1.01 18.43
C ASP A 350 14.05 2.46 18.76
N LEU A 351 12.86 2.91 18.33
CA LEU A 351 12.32 4.22 18.67
C LEU A 351 12.02 4.37 20.16
N ARG A 352 11.45 3.34 20.80
CA ARG A 352 11.22 3.32 22.25
C ARG A 352 12.54 3.44 23.04
N LYS A 353 13.62 2.82 22.54
CA LYS A 353 14.97 2.97 23.13
C LYS A 353 15.54 4.37 22.95
N LYS A 354 15.33 4.99 21.78
CA LYS A 354 15.82 6.35 21.47
C LYS A 354 15.03 7.45 22.18
N PHE A 355 13.73 7.25 22.38
CA PHE A 355 12.82 8.22 22.98
C PHE A 355 11.98 7.59 24.10
N PRO A 356 12.56 7.33 25.28
CA PRO A 356 11.88 6.64 26.39
C PRO A 356 10.70 7.43 26.96
N GLN A 357 10.76 8.76 26.85
CA GLN A 357 9.78 9.70 27.42
C GLN A 357 8.65 10.07 26.46
N SER A 358 8.66 9.55 25.23
CA SER A 358 7.60 9.83 24.24
C SER A 358 6.41 8.89 24.42
N ASN A 359 5.20 9.42 24.30
CA ASN A 359 3.96 8.64 24.32
C ASN A 359 3.95 7.59 23.20
N LEU A 360 3.29 6.46 23.44
CA LEU A 360 3.20 5.34 22.49
C LEU A 360 2.64 5.80 21.14
N GLU A 361 1.62 6.66 21.16
CA GLU A 361 1.00 7.23 19.95
C GLU A 361 2.01 8.03 19.10
N HIS A 362 2.91 8.79 19.74
CA HIS A 362 3.95 9.54 19.04
C HIS A 362 5.03 8.62 18.46
N LEU A 363 5.35 7.52 19.17
CA LEU A 363 6.30 6.51 18.72
C LEU A 363 5.75 5.68 17.56
N GLU A 364 4.45 5.38 17.55
CA GLU A 364 3.75 4.73 16.45
C GLU A 364 3.79 5.59 15.19
N ILE A 365 3.51 6.89 15.31
CA ILE A 365 3.61 7.84 14.19
C ILE A 365 5.05 7.88 13.65
N MET A 366 6.06 7.96 14.52
CA MET A 366 7.47 7.93 14.10
C MET A 366 7.88 6.60 13.45
N ALA A 367 7.37 5.47 13.96
CA ALA A 367 7.64 4.15 13.41
C ALA A 367 7.06 4.03 12.00
N GLN A 368 5.82 4.50 11.82
CA GLN A 368 5.16 4.53 10.53
C GLN A 368 5.91 5.45 9.55
N GLU A 369 6.30 6.66 9.95
CA GLU A 369 7.07 7.56 9.11
C GLU A 369 8.42 6.95 8.66
N GLN A 370 9.12 6.26 9.56
CA GLN A 370 10.37 5.58 9.23
C GLN A 370 10.16 4.40 8.28
N LEU A 371 9.12 3.60 8.48
CA LEU A 371 8.82 2.46 7.61
C LEU A 371 8.35 2.89 6.22
N MET A 372 7.56 3.96 6.13
CA MET A 372 7.15 4.54 4.86
C MET A 372 8.34 5.17 4.11
N ASN A 373 9.30 5.73 4.84
CA ASN A 373 10.54 6.25 4.25
C ASN A 373 11.49 5.15 3.76
N ASN A 374 11.58 4.04 4.49
CA ASN A 374 12.48 2.92 4.21
C ASN A 374 11.90 1.87 3.26
N GLY A 375 10.58 1.83 3.13
CA GLY A 375 9.87 0.87 2.26
C GLY A 375 10.15 1.09 0.77
N PRO A 376 9.92 0.05 -0.06
CA PRO A 376 10.10 0.13 -1.50
C PRO A 376 9.12 1.15 -2.12
N LYS A 377 9.67 2.12 -2.84
CA LYS A 377 8.90 3.18 -3.51
C LYS A 377 8.71 2.86 -4.98
N SER A 378 7.53 3.21 -5.51
CA SER A 378 7.20 2.98 -6.91
C SER A 378 7.84 3.99 -7.85
N ARG A 379 7.85 3.69 -9.15
CA ARG A 379 8.31 4.62 -10.18
C ARG A 379 7.49 5.90 -10.20
N ALA A 380 6.17 5.78 -10.03
CA ALA A 380 5.27 6.92 -9.99
C ALA A 380 5.63 7.86 -8.85
N PHE A 381 5.95 7.32 -7.67
CA PHE A 381 6.41 8.10 -6.52
C PHE A 381 7.62 8.98 -6.87
N TYR A 382 8.69 8.39 -7.42
CA TYR A 382 9.92 9.12 -7.72
C TYR A 382 9.73 10.20 -8.79
N ARG A 383 8.90 9.91 -9.79
CA ARG A 383 8.57 10.87 -10.84
C ARG A 383 7.76 12.03 -10.29
N ILE A 384 6.67 11.75 -9.57
CA ILE A 384 5.83 12.78 -8.97
C ILE A 384 6.63 13.62 -7.97
N GLN A 385 7.50 13.02 -7.16
CA GLN A 385 8.36 13.76 -6.24
C GLN A 385 9.33 14.69 -6.98
N ALA A 386 9.96 14.22 -8.07
CA ALA A 386 10.87 15.02 -8.86
C ALA A 386 10.18 16.23 -9.50
N THR A 387 9.01 16.02 -10.11
CA THR A 387 8.22 17.09 -10.73
C THR A 387 7.69 18.07 -9.68
N ARG A 388 7.22 17.59 -8.52
CA ARG A 388 6.77 18.46 -7.42
C ARG A 388 7.89 19.35 -6.90
N LYS A 389 9.11 18.80 -6.76
CA LYS A 389 10.30 19.57 -6.36
C LYS A 389 10.66 20.64 -7.40
N MET A 390 10.50 20.36 -8.70
CA MET A 390 10.73 21.37 -9.75
C MET A 390 9.69 22.47 -9.79
N MET A 391 8.48 22.23 -9.29
CA MET A 391 7.36 23.16 -9.41
C MET A 391 7.03 23.90 -8.11
N GLY A 392 7.94 23.87 -7.12
CA GLY A 392 7.73 24.50 -5.81
C GLY A 392 6.53 23.91 -5.04
N SER A 393 6.24 22.61 -5.23
CA SER A 393 5.08 21.92 -4.62
C SER A 393 5.47 21.03 -3.43
N GLY A 394 6.68 21.20 -2.90
CA GLY A 394 7.20 20.54 -1.70
C GLY A 394 7.43 19.03 -1.82
N ASN A 395 7.78 18.39 -0.71
CA ASN A 395 8.02 16.95 -0.64
C ASN A 395 6.71 16.16 -0.46
N ILE A 396 6.49 15.15 -1.31
CA ILE A 396 5.32 14.26 -1.27
C ILE A 396 5.23 13.46 0.04
N MET A 397 6.37 13.12 0.65
CA MET A 397 6.37 12.29 1.87
C MET A 397 5.69 12.98 3.06
N ARG A 398 5.83 14.31 3.16
CA ARG A 398 5.17 15.09 4.22
C ARG A 398 3.66 14.96 4.14
N LYS A 399 3.11 15.09 2.92
CA LYS A 399 1.67 14.92 2.64
C LYS A 399 1.18 13.51 2.98
N ILE A 400 1.96 12.51 2.62
CA ILE A 400 1.65 11.11 2.91
C ILE A 400 1.60 10.88 4.43
N SER A 401 2.55 11.45 5.18
CA SER A 401 2.58 11.40 6.65
C SER A 401 1.35 12.08 7.27
N GLU A 402 0.99 13.29 6.81
CA GLU A 402 -0.19 14.03 7.29
C GLU A 402 -1.51 13.25 7.06
N ARG A 403 -1.68 12.62 5.89
CA ARG A 403 -2.88 11.82 5.59
C ARG A 403 -2.91 10.52 6.40
N ALA A 404 -1.77 9.85 6.57
CA ALA A 404 -1.68 8.66 7.42
C ALA A 404 -2.10 8.95 8.87
N GLN A 405 -1.75 10.12 9.40
CA GLN A 405 -2.19 10.57 10.73
C GLN A 405 -3.70 10.81 10.80
N SER A 406 -4.30 11.39 9.75
CA SER A 406 -5.75 11.60 9.67
C SER A 406 -6.52 10.27 9.67
N ASP A 407 -6.10 9.29 8.84
CA ASP A 407 -6.78 8.01 8.72
C ASP A 407 -6.72 7.19 10.03
N LEU A 408 -5.60 7.28 10.76
CA LEU A 408 -5.43 6.65 12.07
C LEU A 408 -6.43 7.20 13.10
N SER A 409 -6.65 8.50 13.07
CA SER A 409 -7.59 9.20 13.95
C SER A 409 -9.04 8.72 13.72
N GLU A 410 -9.40 8.45 12.46
CA GLU A 410 -10.74 7.99 12.07
C GLU A 410 -11.01 6.54 12.49
N VAL A 411 -10.04 5.62 12.29
CA VAL A 411 -10.18 4.21 12.70
C VAL A 411 -10.35 4.05 14.20
N LYS A 412 -9.65 4.86 14.99
CA LYS A 412 -9.76 4.88 16.45
C LYS A 412 -11.16 5.31 16.90
N ALA A 413 -11.75 6.28 16.21
CA ALA A 413 -13.12 6.72 16.46
C ALA A 413 -14.17 5.65 16.10
N GLU A 414 -13.90 4.76 15.14
CA GLU A 414 -14.79 3.63 14.81
C GLU A 414 -14.67 2.49 15.82
N LEU A 415 -13.46 2.13 16.25
CA LEU A 415 -13.22 1.05 17.24
C LEU A 415 -13.91 1.32 18.57
N GLN A 416 -13.99 2.58 19.00
CA GLN A 416 -14.61 2.98 20.25
C GLN A 416 -16.15 2.89 20.24
N ARG A 417 -16.77 2.60 19.08
CA ARG A 417 -18.23 2.49 18.92
C ARG A 417 -18.77 1.06 18.95
N VAL A 418 -17.92 0.03 18.98
CA VAL A 418 -18.33 -1.37 18.73
C VAL A 418 -18.74 -2.16 19.99
N ASP A 419 -18.53 -1.63 21.20
CA ASP A 419 -18.74 -2.39 22.46
C ASP A 419 -20.18 -2.42 23.03
N VAL A 420 -21.20 -1.96 22.31
CA VAL A 420 -22.59 -1.98 22.82
C VAL A 420 -23.55 -2.51 21.77
N GLU A 421 -23.78 -3.83 21.76
CA GLU A 421 -25.04 -4.43 21.30
C GLU A 421 -25.03 -5.97 21.54
N GLN A 422 -25.74 -6.42 22.57
CA GLN A 422 -26.24 -7.80 22.67
C GLN A 422 -27.77 -7.77 22.68
N VAL A 423 -28.39 -8.61 21.86
CA VAL A 423 -29.84 -8.71 21.64
C VAL A 423 -30.32 -10.05 22.22
N GLU A 424 -31.35 -10.04 23.07
CA GLU A 424 -32.11 -11.25 23.45
C GLU A 424 -33.63 -11.03 23.37
N ASP A 425 -34.35 -12.14 23.17
CA ASP A 425 -35.69 -12.31 22.59
C ASP A 425 -36.81 -12.36 23.66
N ASP A 426 -37.78 -11.44 23.62
CA ASP A 426 -38.52 -10.94 24.80
C ASP A 426 -40.02 -11.33 24.89
N THR A 427 -40.45 -12.44 24.28
CA THR A 427 -41.90 -12.67 24.02
C THR A 427 -42.68 -13.52 25.04
N ILE A 428 -42.06 -14.14 26.06
CA ILE A 428 -42.78 -14.99 27.06
C ILE A 428 -42.45 -14.57 28.50
N CYS A 429 -43.50 -14.30 29.28
CA CYS A 429 -43.39 -13.92 30.69
C CYS A 429 -43.08 -15.13 31.61
N ARG A 430 -41.94 -15.12 32.30
CA ARG A 430 -41.42 -16.22 33.14
C ARG A 430 -41.13 -15.73 34.55
N VAL A 431 -41.56 -16.46 35.58
CA VAL A 431 -41.31 -16.15 37.00
C VAL A 431 -40.44 -17.23 37.64
N PHE A 432 -39.36 -16.84 38.33
CA PHE A 432 -38.40 -17.75 38.98
C PHE A 432 -37.60 -17.05 40.08
N PHE A 433 -36.87 -17.81 40.91
CA PHE A 433 -35.94 -17.26 41.91
C PHE A 433 -34.64 -16.77 41.29
N GLU A 434 -34.17 -15.60 41.70
CA GLU A 434 -32.86 -15.07 41.32
C GLU A 434 -32.25 -14.29 42.50
N PRO A 435 -31.23 -14.84 43.20
CA PRO A 435 -30.56 -16.14 42.94
C PRO A 435 -31.40 -17.37 43.34
N GLY A 436 -31.06 -18.55 42.80
CA GLY A 436 -31.70 -19.83 43.15
C GLY A 436 -31.11 -20.54 44.38
N HIS A 437 -30.04 -19.98 44.95
CA HIS A 437 -29.40 -20.45 46.16
C HIS A 437 -29.07 -19.25 47.03
N TYR A 438 -29.40 -19.34 48.31
CA TYR A 438 -29.07 -18.35 49.32
C TYR A 438 -28.17 -19.01 50.34
N THR A 439 -27.14 -18.29 50.74
CA THR A 439 -26.24 -18.70 51.82
C THR A 439 -26.25 -17.55 52.82
N VAL A 440 -26.68 -17.85 54.03
CA VAL A 440 -26.92 -16.86 55.08
C VAL A 440 -26.18 -17.30 56.33
N MET A 441 -25.68 -16.34 57.09
CA MET A 441 -25.07 -16.61 58.38
C MET A 441 -26.19 -16.76 59.41
N GLU A 442 -25.97 -17.58 60.43
CA GLU A 442 -26.90 -17.72 61.55
C GLU A 442 -27.22 -16.35 62.20
N SER A 443 -26.19 -15.51 62.36
CA SER A 443 -26.28 -14.14 62.88
C SER A 443 -26.99 -13.11 61.99
N CYS A 444 -27.54 -13.50 60.84
CA CYS A 444 -28.14 -12.54 59.90
C CYS A 444 -29.50 -11.98 60.34
N GLU A 445 -30.12 -12.54 61.39
CA GLU A 445 -31.47 -12.29 61.95
C GLU A 445 -32.60 -12.42 60.91
N GLU A 446 -32.57 -11.67 59.81
CA GLU A 446 -33.47 -11.77 58.67
C GLU A 446 -32.73 -11.54 57.34
N PHE A 447 -33.12 -12.28 56.30
CA PHE A 447 -32.61 -12.08 54.94
C PHE A 447 -33.72 -11.99 53.91
N GLU A 448 -33.42 -11.34 52.78
CA GLU A 448 -34.40 -11.07 51.73
C GLU A 448 -34.27 -12.07 50.57
N VAL A 449 -35.39 -12.71 50.22
CA VAL A 449 -35.53 -13.60 49.08
C VAL A 449 -36.18 -12.84 47.92
N ARG A 450 -35.55 -12.92 46.74
CA ARG A 450 -35.92 -12.18 45.53
C ARG A 450 -36.51 -13.11 44.48
N VAL A 451 -37.67 -12.73 43.95
CA VAL A 451 -38.38 -13.43 42.87
C VAL A 451 -38.50 -12.50 41.67
N VAL A 452 -38.10 -12.97 40.50
CA VAL A 452 -38.00 -12.17 39.28
C VAL A 452 -38.95 -12.66 38.21
N ARG A 453 -39.46 -11.71 37.42
CA ARG A 453 -40.29 -11.90 36.25
C ARG A 453 -39.61 -11.32 35.00
N ARG A 454 -39.34 -12.13 33.98
CA ARG A 454 -38.74 -11.71 32.68
C ARG A 454 -39.69 -11.94 31.51
N GLY A 455 -39.56 -11.16 30.43
CA GLY A 455 -40.46 -11.16 29.26
C GLY A 455 -41.49 -10.03 29.32
N ASP A 456 -42.73 -10.26 28.85
CA ASP A 456 -43.75 -9.21 28.81
C ASP A 456 -44.18 -8.74 30.22
N LEU A 457 -43.89 -7.47 30.52
CA LEU A 457 -44.18 -6.83 31.80
C LEU A 457 -45.52 -6.06 31.82
N SER A 458 -46.29 -6.08 30.73
CA SER A 458 -47.50 -5.26 30.59
C SER A 458 -48.70 -5.73 31.43
N SER A 459 -48.74 -7.01 31.84
CA SER A 459 -49.82 -7.60 32.63
C SER A 459 -49.46 -7.70 34.12
N SER A 460 -50.47 -7.80 35.00
CA SER A 460 -50.26 -8.10 36.42
C SER A 460 -50.19 -9.61 36.65
N VAL A 461 -49.21 -10.09 37.42
CA VAL A 461 -49.02 -11.52 37.73
C VAL A 461 -48.91 -11.75 39.23
N THR A 462 -49.39 -12.88 39.73
CA THR A 462 -49.24 -13.30 41.13
C THR A 462 -48.58 -14.67 41.22
N VAL A 463 -47.83 -14.92 42.29
CA VAL A 463 -47.19 -16.22 42.57
C VAL A 463 -47.14 -16.46 44.08
N ASP A 464 -47.41 -17.68 44.52
CA ASP A 464 -47.37 -18.07 45.94
C ASP A 464 -46.00 -18.64 46.32
N PHE A 465 -45.59 -18.46 47.57
CA PHE A 465 -44.37 -19.04 48.13
C PHE A 465 -44.60 -19.71 49.50
N GLU A 466 -43.84 -20.77 49.78
CA GLU A 466 -43.83 -21.49 51.07
C GLU A 466 -42.42 -21.99 51.42
N THR A 467 -42.05 -21.99 52.70
CA THR A 467 -40.82 -22.62 53.21
C THR A 467 -41.05 -24.10 53.54
N GLU A 468 -40.07 -24.95 53.26
CA GLU A 468 -40.05 -26.38 53.55
C GLU A 468 -38.76 -26.75 54.30
N ASP A 469 -38.86 -27.54 55.37
CA ASP A 469 -37.72 -27.99 56.18
C ASP A 469 -36.77 -28.88 55.38
N GLY A 470 -35.47 -28.79 55.69
CA GLY A 470 -34.42 -29.63 55.11
C GLY A 470 -33.66 -30.37 56.21
N SER A 471 -32.38 -30.05 56.40
CA SER A 471 -31.66 -30.39 57.64
C SER A 471 -31.90 -29.36 58.74
N ALA A 472 -32.16 -28.10 58.37
CA ALA A 472 -32.63 -27.05 59.28
C ALA A 472 -34.14 -27.21 59.50
N GLU A 473 -34.58 -27.15 60.76
CA GLU A 473 -35.96 -27.29 61.22
C GLU A 473 -36.58 -25.93 61.58
N ALA A 474 -37.83 -25.71 61.15
CA ALA A 474 -38.56 -24.50 61.52
C ALA A 474 -38.84 -24.46 63.04
N GLY A 475 -38.26 -23.47 63.73
CA GLY A 475 -38.41 -23.22 65.16
C GLY A 475 -37.15 -23.44 66.00
N SER A 476 -36.16 -24.18 65.49
CA SER A 476 -34.79 -24.19 66.01
C SER A 476 -33.90 -23.23 65.21
N ASP A 477 -33.91 -23.33 63.88
CA ASP A 477 -32.87 -22.70 63.04
C ASP A 477 -33.43 -21.55 62.18
N TYR A 478 -34.73 -21.61 61.85
CA TYR A 478 -35.42 -20.54 61.12
C TYR A 478 -36.92 -20.48 61.43
N ILE A 479 -37.59 -19.39 61.05
CA ILE A 479 -39.04 -19.23 61.23
C ILE A 479 -39.78 -19.51 59.91
N GLY A 480 -40.57 -20.59 59.87
CA GLY A 480 -41.36 -20.99 58.70
C GLY A 480 -42.37 -19.93 58.22
N LYS A 481 -42.46 -19.72 56.89
CA LYS A 481 -43.23 -18.62 56.28
C LYS A 481 -43.94 -19.05 54.99
N LYS A 482 -45.14 -18.50 54.75
CA LYS A 482 -45.91 -18.67 53.50
C LYS A 482 -46.63 -17.38 53.11
N GLY A 483 -46.78 -17.10 51.82
CA GLY A 483 -47.44 -15.89 51.32
C GLY A 483 -47.64 -15.84 49.80
N THR A 484 -48.22 -14.73 49.33
CA THR A 484 -48.47 -14.47 47.90
C THR A 484 -47.76 -13.18 47.48
N LEU A 485 -46.99 -13.23 46.39
CA LEU A 485 -46.33 -12.08 45.77
C LEU A 485 -47.18 -11.54 44.62
N HIS A 486 -47.33 -10.21 44.59
CA HIS A 486 -48.06 -9.50 43.54
C HIS A 486 -47.09 -8.68 42.69
N PHE A 487 -47.09 -8.89 41.36
CA PHE A 487 -46.33 -8.15 40.37
C PHE A 487 -47.26 -7.26 39.55
N PRO A 488 -47.36 -5.94 39.85
CA PRO A 488 -48.08 -4.98 39.02
C PRO A 488 -47.47 -4.84 37.61
N PRO A 489 -48.20 -4.24 36.65
CA PRO A 489 -47.64 -3.89 35.35
C PRO A 489 -46.37 -3.03 35.48
N GLY A 490 -45.31 -3.41 34.76
CA GLY A 490 -44.02 -2.72 34.80
C GLY A 490 -43.09 -3.11 35.96
N VAL A 491 -43.52 -3.98 36.88
CA VAL A 491 -42.67 -4.51 37.95
C VAL A 491 -42.12 -5.89 37.55
N ASP A 492 -40.81 -6.04 37.59
CA ASP A 492 -40.08 -7.25 37.21
C ASP A 492 -39.47 -8.00 38.40
N GLU A 493 -39.51 -7.46 39.61
CA GLU A 493 -39.02 -8.13 40.83
C GLU A 493 -39.89 -7.86 42.06
N GLN A 494 -39.97 -8.85 42.96
CA GLN A 494 -40.59 -8.74 44.27
C GLN A 494 -39.74 -9.45 45.31
N HIS A 495 -39.83 -8.97 46.55
CA HIS A 495 -39.00 -9.41 47.65
C HIS A 495 -39.84 -9.79 48.88
N PHE A 496 -39.36 -10.73 49.68
CA PHE A 496 -39.91 -11.05 51.00
C PHE A 496 -38.79 -11.51 51.94
N LYS A 497 -38.97 -11.29 53.24
CA LYS A 497 -37.95 -11.62 54.26
C LYS A 497 -38.24 -12.95 54.95
N ILE A 498 -37.21 -13.70 55.29
CA ILE A 498 -37.25 -14.89 56.16
C ILE A 498 -36.33 -14.63 57.37
N GLU A 499 -36.78 -15.03 58.56
CA GLU A 499 -36.06 -14.86 59.82
C GLU A 499 -35.26 -16.13 60.15
N VAL A 500 -33.99 -15.96 60.56
CA VAL A 500 -33.04 -17.00 60.98
C VAL A 500 -32.79 -16.82 62.48
N ILE A 501 -32.68 -17.93 63.22
CA ILE A 501 -32.47 -17.94 64.67
C ILE A 501 -30.96 -18.06 64.92
N ASP A 502 -30.43 -17.26 65.84
CA ASP A 502 -28.99 -17.11 66.16
C ASP A 502 -28.67 -17.61 67.58
N ASP A 503 -27.67 -18.48 67.71
CA ASP A 503 -27.08 -18.89 68.98
C ASP A 503 -25.53 -18.77 69.03
N ASP A 504 -24.88 -19.33 70.07
CA ASP A 504 -23.42 -19.20 70.32
C ASP A 504 -22.73 -20.60 70.31
N VAL A 505 -23.37 -21.61 69.72
CA VAL A 505 -22.94 -23.00 69.70
C VAL A 505 -22.56 -23.39 68.28
N PHE A 506 -21.31 -23.80 68.10
CA PHE A 506 -20.86 -24.34 66.81
C PHE A 506 -21.71 -25.56 66.36
N GLU A 507 -22.44 -25.37 65.27
CA GLU A 507 -23.23 -26.39 64.56
C GLU A 507 -22.65 -26.71 63.16
N GLN A 508 -23.24 -27.68 62.45
CA GLN A 508 -22.84 -28.00 61.06
C GLN A 508 -23.71 -27.21 60.08
N ASP A 509 -23.21 -26.91 58.87
CA ASP A 509 -24.01 -26.22 57.86
C ASP A 509 -25.35 -26.95 57.59
N GLU A 510 -26.44 -26.22 57.80
CA GLU A 510 -27.80 -26.74 57.63
C GLU A 510 -28.51 -26.05 56.47
N HIS A 511 -29.60 -26.63 55.97
CA HIS A 511 -30.35 -26.06 54.85
C HIS A 511 -31.84 -26.29 54.95
N PHE A 512 -32.61 -25.37 54.37
CA PHE A 512 -34.05 -25.48 54.14
C PHE A 512 -34.39 -24.98 52.72
N TYR A 513 -35.65 -25.13 52.29
CA TYR A 513 -36.08 -24.81 50.93
C TYR A 513 -37.20 -23.78 50.91
N VAL A 514 -37.30 -23.02 49.82
CA VAL A 514 -38.43 -22.11 49.54
C VAL A 514 -39.00 -22.42 48.17
N ARG A 515 -40.29 -22.73 48.07
CA ARG A 515 -40.96 -23.19 46.85
C ARG A 515 -41.92 -22.14 46.31
N LEU A 516 -41.87 -21.88 44.99
CA LEU A 516 -42.90 -21.13 44.27
C LEU A 516 -43.98 -22.06 43.73
N SER A 517 -45.23 -21.62 43.85
CA SER A 517 -46.40 -22.33 43.34
C SER A 517 -47.48 -21.35 42.84
N ASN A 518 -48.50 -21.87 42.15
CA ASN A 518 -49.73 -21.15 41.81
C ASN A 518 -49.53 -19.80 41.08
N VAL A 519 -48.74 -19.77 39.99
CA VAL A 519 -48.55 -18.57 39.16
C VAL A 519 -49.81 -18.25 38.32
N SER A 520 -50.19 -16.98 38.23
CA SER A 520 -51.32 -16.54 37.40
C SER A 520 -50.94 -16.40 35.92
N GLU A 521 -51.84 -16.78 35.00
CA GLU A 521 -51.70 -16.52 33.56
C GLU A 521 -51.58 -15.00 33.27
N PRO A 522 -50.75 -14.55 32.29
CA PRO A 522 -50.10 -15.33 31.23
C PRO A 522 -48.67 -15.83 31.55
N ALA A 523 -48.21 -15.72 32.81
CA ALA A 523 -46.85 -16.13 33.17
C ALA A 523 -46.72 -17.63 33.43
N ILE A 524 -45.53 -18.17 33.21
CA ILE A 524 -45.17 -19.55 33.55
C ILE A 524 -44.04 -19.58 34.59
N LEU A 525 -44.06 -20.59 35.48
CA LEU A 525 -42.94 -20.83 36.39
C LEU A 525 -41.74 -21.36 35.60
N SER A 526 -40.60 -20.71 35.78
CA SER A 526 -39.32 -21.11 35.20
C SER A 526 -38.42 -21.71 36.28
N THR A 527 -37.35 -22.38 35.87
CA THR A 527 -36.34 -22.91 36.78
C THR A 527 -35.36 -21.80 37.16
N PRO A 528 -35.00 -21.61 38.44
CA PRO A 528 -35.39 -22.40 39.61
C PRO A 528 -36.72 -21.95 40.23
N LYS A 529 -37.63 -22.92 40.46
CA LYS A 529 -38.90 -22.74 41.19
C LYS A 529 -38.82 -23.10 42.68
N VAL A 530 -37.67 -23.64 43.09
CA VAL A 530 -37.31 -23.90 44.48
C VAL A 530 -35.97 -23.23 44.70
N ALA A 531 -35.86 -22.39 45.71
CA ALA A 531 -34.60 -21.85 46.21
C ALA A 531 -34.13 -22.70 47.38
N THR A 532 -32.83 -23.01 47.43
CA THR A 532 -32.21 -23.65 48.59
C THR A 532 -31.55 -22.58 49.43
N VAL A 533 -31.86 -22.53 50.72
CA VAL A 533 -31.22 -21.64 51.69
C VAL A 533 -30.32 -22.48 52.57
N MET A 534 -29.04 -22.13 52.64
CA MET A 534 -28.05 -22.75 53.51
C MET A 534 -27.74 -21.78 54.65
N ILE A 535 -27.93 -22.25 55.89
CA ILE A 535 -27.56 -21.55 57.11
C ILE A 535 -26.14 -22.01 57.44
N LEU A 536 -25.21 -21.05 57.44
CA LEU A 536 -23.83 -21.26 57.84
C LEU A 536 -23.70 -20.84 59.30
N ASP A 537 -23.23 -21.79 60.11
CA ASP A 537 -22.70 -21.50 61.43
C ASP A 537 -21.51 -20.52 61.28
N ASP A 538 -21.47 -19.49 62.11
CA ASP A 538 -20.43 -18.46 62.05
C ASP A 538 -19.47 -18.43 63.24
N ASP A 539 -19.60 -19.42 64.13
CA ASP A 539 -18.83 -19.57 65.36
C ASP A 539 -17.51 -20.33 65.20
N HIS A 540 -17.17 -20.74 63.98
CA HIS A 540 -15.83 -21.26 63.65
C HIS A 540 -14.76 -20.15 63.59
N GLY A 541 -13.51 -20.48 63.95
CA GLY A 541 -12.33 -19.64 63.72
C GLY A 541 -12.00 -19.36 62.24
N GLY A 542 -12.63 -20.07 61.30
CA GLY A 542 -12.64 -19.76 59.87
C GLY A 542 -11.57 -20.49 59.04
N ILE A 543 -11.90 -20.70 57.76
CA ILE A 543 -11.06 -21.36 56.76
C ILE A 543 -10.53 -20.32 55.78
N PHE A 544 -9.22 -20.20 55.62
CA PHE A 544 -8.59 -19.13 54.82
C PHE A 544 -8.11 -19.67 53.47
N ALA A 545 -8.63 -19.11 52.38
CA ALA A 545 -8.21 -19.47 51.02
C ALA A 545 -8.39 -18.31 50.03
N PHE A 546 -7.69 -18.39 48.89
CA PHE A 546 -7.96 -17.50 47.77
C PHE A 546 -9.34 -17.80 47.14
N SER A 547 -10.01 -16.75 46.68
CA SER A 547 -11.31 -16.85 46.00
C SER A 547 -11.26 -17.69 44.72
N SER A 548 -10.14 -17.62 44.00
CA SER A 548 -9.86 -18.47 42.84
C SER A 548 -8.38 -18.84 42.77
N LYS A 549 -8.10 -19.99 42.17
CA LYS A 549 -6.74 -20.50 41.99
C LYS A 549 -6.04 -19.87 40.78
N ASP A 550 -6.79 -19.58 39.72
CA ASP A 550 -6.27 -19.07 38.46
C ASP A 550 -6.82 -17.67 38.20
N HIS A 551 -5.92 -16.71 38.00
CA HIS A 551 -6.25 -15.34 37.65
C HIS A 551 -5.61 -14.99 36.31
N GLU A 552 -6.40 -14.45 35.39
CA GLU A 552 -5.88 -13.88 34.14
C GLU A 552 -5.96 -12.36 34.21
N LEU A 553 -4.83 -11.68 34.00
CA LEU A 553 -4.73 -10.23 34.03
C LEU A 553 -3.99 -9.69 32.81
N VAL A 554 -4.28 -8.45 32.46
CA VAL A 554 -3.60 -7.71 31.40
C VAL A 554 -2.46 -6.91 32.03
N GLU A 555 -1.32 -6.80 31.36
CA GLU A 555 -0.15 -6.08 31.89
C GLU A 555 -0.42 -4.59 32.22
N SER A 556 -1.44 -3.98 31.62
CA SER A 556 -1.85 -2.60 31.85
C SER A 556 -2.72 -2.38 33.09
N VAL A 557 -2.94 -3.42 33.92
CA VAL A 557 -3.79 -3.32 35.12
C VAL A 557 -3.19 -2.42 36.20
N GLY A 558 -1.86 -2.25 36.23
CA GLY A 558 -1.17 -1.48 37.26
C GLY A 558 -1.21 -2.19 38.61
N VAL A 559 -2.18 -1.87 39.46
CA VAL A 559 -2.35 -2.52 40.78
C VAL A 559 -3.46 -3.55 40.70
N TYR A 560 -3.13 -4.80 41.01
CA TYR A 560 -4.07 -5.91 41.06
C TYR A 560 -4.38 -6.30 42.51
N GLU A 561 -5.66 -6.37 42.85
CA GLU A 561 -6.13 -6.71 44.19
C GLU A 561 -6.52 -8.19 44.27
N ILE A 562 -5.74 -8.98 45.01
CA ILE A 562 -5.99 -10.41 45.22
C ILE A 562 -6.76 -10.56 46.54
N LYS A 563 -7.96 -11.13 46.48
CA LYS A 563 -8.80 -11.36 47.66
C LYS A 563 -8.46 -12.67 48.37
N VAL A 564 -8.25 -12.58 49.68
CA VAL A 564 -8.20 -13.73 50.60
C VAL A 564 -9.51 -13.77 51.37
N GLN A 565 -10.23 -14.88 51.25
CA GLN A 565 -11.53 -15.10 51.86
C GLN A 565 -11.39 -16.01 53.08
N ARG A 566 -12.11 -15.65 54.15
CA ARG A 566 -12.31 -16.43 55.37
C ARG A 566 -13.71 -17.02 55.31
N TYR A 567 -13.77 -18.34 55.21
CA TYR A 567 -15.01 -19.12 55.04
C TYR A 567 -15.40 -19.83 56.34
N SER A 568 -16.65 -20.27 56.42
CA SER A 568 -17.14 -21.19 57.46
C SER A 568 -17.11 -20.64 58.89
N GLY A 569 -16.84 -19.34 59.09
CA GLY A 569 -16.89 -18.63 60.37
C GLY A 569 -15.91 -17.46 60.46
N ALA A 570 -16.27 -16.43 61.24
CA ALA A 570 -15.48 -15.20 61.38
C ALA A 570 -15.12 -14.88 62.85
N ARG A 571 -15.25 -15.88 63.74
CA ARG A 571 -15.06 -15.73 65.18
C ARG A 571 -13.59 -15.63 65.56
N GLY A 572 -13.28 -14.61 66.35
CA GLY A 572 -11.94 -14.31 66.87
C GLY A 572 -10.95 -13.73 65.85
N LYS A 573 -9.83 -13.24 66.38
CA LYS A 573 -8.76 -12.57 65.62
C LYS A 573 -7.74 -13.59 65.08
N VAL A 574 -7.46 -13.53 63.77
CA VAL A 574 -6.59 -14.49 63.08
C VAL A 574 -5.55 -13.79 62.19
N ILE A 575 -4.30 -14.24 62.25
CA ILE A 575 -3.19 -13.73 61.44
C ILE A 575 -2.81 -14.74 60.36
N VAL A 576 -2.69 -14.30 59.10
CA VAL A 576 -2.34 -15.13 57.94
C VAL A 576 -1.13 -14.54 57.19
N PRO A 577 0.05 -15.19 57.20
CA PRO A 577 1.22 -14.73 56.45
C PRO A 577 1.07 -14.96 54.94
N TYR A 578 1.62 -14.09 54.09
CA TYR A 578 1.60 -14.22 52.63
C TYR A 578 2.91 -13.76 51.95
N TRP A 579 3.22 -14.33 50.79
CA TRP A 579 4.39 -13.96 49.98
C TRP A 579 4.22 -14.27 48.49
N THR A 580 4.94 -13.53 47.63
CA THR A 580 5.02 -13.77 46.17
C THR A 580 6.16 -14.72 45.81
N GLU A 581 5.98 -15.55 44.78
CA GLU A 581 6.98 -16.50 44.26
C GLU A 581 7.10 -16.41 42.74
N ASP A 582 8.35 -16.31 42.25
CA ASP A 582 8.69 -16.27 40.82
C ASP A 582 8.20 -17.53 40.08
N GLY A 583 7.46 -17.34 38.99
CA GLY A 583 7.19 -18.39 38.00
C GLY A 583 8.02 -18.20 36.74
N THR A 584 7.34 -18.02 35.59
CA THR A 584 7.98 -17.50 34.36
C THR A 584 8.11 -15.98 34.37
N ALA A 585 7.29 -15.28 35.16
CA ALA A 585 7.44 -13.87 35.48
C ALA A 585 8.58 -13.67 36.50
N LYS A 586 9.34 -12.57 36.37
CA LYS A 586 10.47 -12.24 37.26
C LYS A 586 10.22 -11.00 38.10
N ALA A 587 10.53 -11.09 39.39
CA ALA A 587 10.45 -9.97 40.32
C ALA A 587 11.35 -8.80 39.89
N GLY A 588 10.84 -7.57 40.00
CA GLY A 588 11.51 -6.33 39.58
C GLY A 588 11.50 -6.07 38.07
N LYS A 589 10.99 -7.02 37.28
CA LYS A 589 10.78 -6.86 35.83
C LYS A 589 9.29 -6.88 35.47
N ASP A 590 8.58 -7.92 35.89
CA ASP A 590 7.17 -8.12 35.55
C ASP A 590 6.21 -7.68 36.67
N TYR A 591 6.68 -7.71 37.93
CA TYR A 591 5.91 -7.31 39.12
C TYR A 591 6.87 -6.90 40.25
N GLU A 592 6.36 -6.20 41.25
CA GLU A 592 7.09 -5.86 42.47
C GLU A 592 6.93 -6.97 43.54
N PRO A 593 8.02 -7.52 44.12
CA PRO A 593 7.92 -8.60 45.09
C PRO A 593 7.28 -8.12 46.40
N LEU A 594 6.40 -8.94 46.98
CA LEU A 594 5.61 -8.59 48.17
C LEU A 594 5.62 -9.73 49.21
N GLN A 595 5.75 -9.37 50.49
CA GLN A 595 5.67 -10.28 51.64
C GLN A 595 5.07 -9.52 52.84
N GLY A 596 4.16 -10.15 53.59
CA GLY A 596 3.52 -9.55 54.75
C GLY A 596 2.62 -10.51 55.54
N GLU A 597 1.82 -9.96 56.45
CA GLU A 597 0.82 -10.68 57.25
C GLU A 597 -0.53 -9.97 57.11
N LEU A 598 -1.60 -10.75 56.95
CA LEU A 598 -2.99 -10.27 56.95
C LEU A 598 -3.57 -10.51 58.35
N GLU A 599 -4.04 -9.44 58.99
CA GLU A 599 -4.73 -9.50 60.28
C GLU A 599 -6.23 -9.42 60.04
N PHE A 600 -6.96 -10.50 60.36
CA PHE A 600 -8.42 -10.57 60.33
C PHE A 600 -8.96 -10.32 61.74
N ASP A 601 -9.75 -9.27 61.91
CA ASP A 601 -10.47 -9.01 63.16
C ASP A 601 -11.71 -9.93 63.31
N ASN A 602 -12.35 -9.87 64.47
CA ASN A 602 -13.61 -10.58 64.71
C ASN A 602 -14.68 -10.07 63.73
N ASN A 603 -15.45 -10.99 63.12
CA ASN A 603 -16.47 -10.73 62.10
C ASN A 603 -15.90 -10.18 60.77
N GLU A 604 -14.60 -10.28 60.54
CA GLU A 604 -13.97 -9.93 59.27
C GLU A 604 -13.82 -11.17 58.37
N SER A 605 -14.45 -11.15 57.19
CA SER A 605 -14.53 -12.29 56.26
C SER A 605 -13.68 -12.17 55.00
N GLU A 606 -13.16 -10.97 54.67
CA GLU A 606 -12.25 -10.77 53.52
C GLU A 606 -11.15 -9.75 53.79
N LYS A 607 -9.96 -10.00 53.23
CA LYS A 607 -8.85 -9.04 53.13
C LYS A 607 -8.27 -9.07 51.73
N VAL A 608 -7.64 -7.97 51.32
CA VAL A 608 -7.04 -7.82 49.98
C VAL A 608 -5.53 -7.66 50.06
N ILE A 609 -4.83 -8.30 49.12
CA ILE A 609 -3.39 -8.14 48.87
C ILE A 609 -3.24 -7.28 47.61
N GLN A 610 -2.59 -6.11 47.75
CA GLN A 610 -2.35 -5.20 46.63
C GLN A 610 -1.01 -5.51 45.97
N LEU A 611 -1.04 -6.03 44.75
CA LEU A 611 0.13 -6.41 43.96
C LEU A 611 0.34 -5.47 42.78
N THR A 612 1.50 -4.84 42.68
CA THR A 612 1.86 -3.99 41.54
C THR A 612 2.43 -4.82 40.38
N ILE A 613 1.81 -4.72 39.21
CA ILE A 613 2.24 -5.30 37.94
C ILE A 613 2.92 -4.21 37.11
N LEU A 614 4.11 -4.51 36.58
CA LEU A 614 4.92 -3.56 35.83
C LEU A 614 4.63 -3.68 34.32
N GLU A 615 4.27 -2.56 33.69
CA GLU A 615 4.01 -2.48 32.25
C GLU A 615 5.33 -2.33 31.47
N GLU A 616 5.63 -3.27 30.58
CA GLU A 616 6.80 -3.20 29.69
C GLU A 616 6.44 -2.95 28.21
N GLY A 617 5.14 -2.97 27.86
CA GLY A 617 4.67 -2.80 26.48
C GLY A 617 5.15 -3.93 25.55
N SER A 618 5.04 -5.18 26.01
CA SER A 618 5.52 -6.34 25.27
C SER A 618 4.48 -6.86 24.28
N TYR A 619 4.90 -7.12 23.04
CA TYR A 619 4.00 -7.50 21.94
C TYR A 619 3.33 -8.87 22.14
N GLU A 620 4.08 -9.82 22.68
CA GLU A 620 3.57 -11.12 23.11
C GLU A 620 4.07 -11.35 24.52
N LYS A 621 3.14 -11.49 25.46
CA LYS A 621 3.45 -11.73 26.87
C LYS A 621 2.48 -12.78 27.39
N ASP A 622 3.05 -13.88 27.83
CA ASP A 622 2.33 -14.94 28.52
C ASP A 622 3.25 -15.45 29.65
N VAL A 623 3.15 -14.80 30.80
CA VAL A 623 4.00 -15.10 31.96
C VAL A 623 3.16 -15.39 33.20
N LEU A 624 3.71 -16.23 34.08
CA LEU A 624 3.07 -16.77 35.26
C LEU A 624 3.80 -16.31 36.52
N LEU A 625 3.03 -15.87 37.51
CA LEU A 625 3.40 -15.46 38.85
C LEU A 625 2.60 -16.27 39.87
N TYR A 626 3.17 -16.54 41.05
CA TYR A 626 2.46 -17.20 42.14
C TYR A 626 2.39 -16.34 43.41
N VAL A 627 1.27 -16.42 44.12
CA VAL A 627 1.08 -15.80 45.45
C VAL A 627 0.61 -16.87 46.42
N ASN A 628 1.28 -16.98 47.56
CA ASN A 628 1.04 -18.02 48.55
C ASN A 628 0.57 -17.39 49.88
N ILE A 629 -0.31 -18.10 50.59
CA ILE A 629 -0.66 -17.85 51.99
C ILE A 629 -0.17 -19.02 52.88
N GLY A 630 0.26 -18.71 54.11
CA GLY A 630 0.71 -19.69 55.09
C GLY A 630 -0.39 -20.14 56.06
N GLU A 631 0.01 -20.83 57.14
CA GLU A 631 -0.93 -21.34 58.14
C GLU A 631 -1.52 -20.21 59.00
N PRO A 632 -2.86 -20.14 59.16
CA PRO A 632 -3.53 -19.13 59.97
C PRO A 632 -3.31 -19.38 61.47
N GLN A 633 -3.06 -18.31 62.23
CA GLN A 633 -2.84 -18.38 63.69
C GLN A 633 -3.85 -17.51 64.43
N MET A 634 -4.60 -18.10 65.36
CA MET A 634 -5.56 -17.37 66.20
C MET A 634 -4.84 -16.65 67.36
N VAL A 635 -5.20 -15.41 67.66
CA VAL A 635 -4.54 -14.58 68.69
C VAL A 635 -5.55 -13.94 69.63
N GLY A 636 -5.40 -14.18 70.93
CA GLY A 636 -5.98 -13.32 71.99
C GLY A 636 -7.42 -13.61 72.45
N ASP A 637 -8.02 -14.75 72.09
CA ASP A 637 -9.41 -15.11 72.42
C ASP A 637 -9.51 -16.23 73.49
N GLU A 638 -10.61 -16.31 74.25
CA GLU A 638 -10.90 -17.41 75.21
C GLU A 638 -10.88 -18.77 74.49
N LEU A 639 -11.39 -18.82 73.25
CA LEU A 639 -11.35 -20.00 72.38
C LEU A 639 -9.90 -20.40 72.01
N ALA A 640 -8.99 -19.44 71.82
CA ALA A 640 -7.59 -19.73 71.50
C ALA A 640 -6.87 -20.40 72.69
N SER A 641 -7.23 -20.02 73.92
CA SER A 641 -6.71 -20.67 75.13
C SER A 641 -7.25 -22.09 75.31
N ALA A 642 -8.54 -22.30 75.01
CA ALA A 642 -9.18 -23.62 75.03
C ALA A 642 -8.60 -24.57 73.95
N ILE A 643 -8.33 -24.07 72.74
CA ILE A 643 -7.67 -24.82 71.67
C ILE A 643 -6.24 -25.23 72.11
N THR A 644 -5.48 -24.30 72.67
CA THR A 644 -4.10 -24.57 73.14
C THR A 644 -4.09 -25.59 74.29
N GLU A 645 -5.07 -25.54 75.20
CA GLU A 645 -5.24 -26.51 76.28
C GLU A 645 -5.66 -27.89 75.75
N ALA A 646 -6.56 -27.94 74.76
CA ALA A 646 -6.98 -29.18 74.10
C ALA A 646 -5.85 -29.85 73.29
N GLU A 647 -4.99 -29.06 72.62
CA GLU A 647 -3.80 -29.56 71.90
C GLU A 647 -2.76 -30.20 72.84
N SER A 648 -2.77 -29.84 74.13
CA SER A 648 -1.86 -30.40 75.13
C SER A 648 -2.30 -31.77 75.69
N LYS A 649 -3.56 -32.18 75.44
CA LYS A 649 -4.15 -33.45 75.90
C LYS A 649 -3.93 -34.57 74.87
N ALA A 650 -3.81 -35.81 75.34
CA ALA A 650 -3.71 -36.97 74.46
C ALA A 650 -5.06 -37.26 73.78
N PRO A 651 -5.10 -37.86 72.56
CA PRO A 651 -6.33 -38.10 71.81
C PRO A 651 -7.41 -38.93 72.54
N GLU A 652 -6.99 -39.72 73.53
CA GLU A 652 -7.84 -40.62 74.31
C GLU A 652 -8.54 -39.91 75.48
N ASP A 653 -8.03 -38.74 75.90
CA ASP A 653 -8.51 -37.95 77.05
C ASP A 653 -9.34 -36.72 76.64
N LEU A 654 -9.62 -36.57 75.33
CA LEU A 654 -10.41 -35.45 74.80
C LEU A 654 -11.88 -35.61 75.16
N THR A 655 -12.43 -34.65 75.91
CA THR A 655 -13.88 -34.54 76.13
C THR A 655 -14.58 -34.17 74.81
N GLU A 656 -15.90 -34.42 74.69
CA GLU A 656 -16.67 -33.99 73.51
C GLU A 656 -16.55 -32.47 73.28
N TYR A 657 -16.46 -31.69 74.36
CA TYR A 657 -16.19 -30.25 74.32
C TYR A 657 -14.77 -29.91 73.79
N ASP A 658 -13.74 -30.64 74.23
CA ASP A 658 -12.37 -30.46 73.70
C ASP A 658 -12.28 -30.84 72.22
N LYS A 659 -13.02 -31.87 71.77
CA LYS A 659 -13.09 -32.25 70.36
C LYS A 659 -13.77 -31.18 69.53
N MET A 660 -14.87 -30.60 70.02
CA MET A 660 -15.58 -29.50 69.38
C MET A 660 -14.70 -28.23 69.29
N ALA A 661 -13.99 -27.87 70.37
CA ALA A 661 -13.05 -26.74 70.35
C ALA A 661 -11.89 -26.93 69.35
N LEU A 662 -11.34 -28.16 69.23
CA LEU A 662 -10.31 -28.47 68.23
C LEU A 662 -10.83 -28.44 66.79
N LEU A 663 -12.11 -28.73 66.57
CA LEU A 663 -12.75 -28.58 65.27
C LEU A 663 -12.88 -27.10 64.89
N GLY A 664 -13.11 -26.23 65.88
CA GLY A 664 -13.27 -24.77 65.76
C GLY A 664 -12.02 -23.96 65.42
N ARG A 665 -10.81 -24.55 65.38
CA ARG A 665 -9.55 -23.83 65.08
C ARG A 665 -9.44 -23.36 63.63
N PRO A 666 -8.81 -22.20 63.35
CA PRO A 666 -8.66 -21.72 61.98
C PRO A 666 -7.79 -22.67 61.15
N LYS A 667 -8.14 -22.86 59.87
CA LYS A 667 -7.43 -23.77 58.95
C LYS A 667 -7.18 -23.11 57.60
N SER A 668 -6.13 -23.54 56.91
CA SER A 668 -5.96 -23.20 55.49
C SER A 668 -6.96 -24.00 54.65
N GLY A 669 -7.63 -23.34 53.71
CA GLY A 669 -8.54 -23.99 52.76
C GLY A 669 -7.81 -24.64 51.58
N GLU A 670 -8.57 -25.06 50.56
CA GLU A 670 -8.02 -25.79 49.41
C GLU A 670 -7.06 -24.97 48.54
N ASN A 671 -7.30 -23.65 48.44
CA ASN A 671 -6.54 -22.74 47.58
C ASN A 671 -5.58 -21.87 48.40
N THR A 672 -4.44 -22.43 48.79
CA THR A 672 -3.35 -21.69 49.47
C THR A 672 -2.34 -21.04 48.52
N ARG A 673 -2.43 -21.35 47.22
CA ARG A 673 -1.58 -20.81 46.15
C ARG A 673 -2.43 -20.32 44.98
N ALA A 674 -2.32 -19.04 44.68
CA ALA A 674 -2.92 -18.41 43.50
C ALA A 674 -1.89 -18.31 42.38
N GLN A 675 -2.31 -18.61 41.15
CA GLN A 675 -1.56 -18.48 39.91
C GLN A 675 -2.08 -17.28 39.11
N LEU A 676 -1.20 -16.35 38.82
CA LEU A 676 -1.48 -15.12 38.08
C LEU A 676 -0.84 -15.23 36.68
N ARG A 677 -1.67 -15.24 35.64
CA ARG A 677 -1.25 -15.24 34.23
C ARG A 677 -1.38 -13.85 33.65
N ILE A 678 -0.24 -13.23 33.36
CA ILE A 678 -0.14 -11.90 32.78
C ILE A 678 -0.11 -12.03 31.27
N LYS A 679 -1.12 -11.48 30.60
CA LYS A 679 -1.29 -11.45 29.15
C LYS A 679 -1.05 -10.05 28.56
N GLU A 680 -0.71 -10.02 27.28
CA GLU A 680 -0.62 -8.80 26.46
C GLU A 680 -1.94 -8.02 26.36
N SER A 681 -1.85 -6.72 26.10
CA SER A 681 -3.02 -5.89 25.76
C SER A 681 -3.56 -6.22 24.36
N LYS A 682 -4.82 -6.68 24.27
CA LYS A 682 -5.50 -6.96 23.00
C LYS A 682 -5.69 -5.71 22.13
N GLU A 683 -5.81 -4.54 22.75
CA GLU A 683 -5.96 -3.26 22.05
C GLU A 683 -4.71 -2.91 21.25
N PHE A 684 -3.52 -3.13 21.81
CA PHE A 684 -2.25 -2.87 21.13
C PHE A 684 -2.05 -3.80 19.93
N LYS A 685 -2.30 -5.11 20.10
CA LYS A 685 -2.16 -6.10 19.02
C LYS A 685 -3.11 -5.83 17.85
N ASN A 686 -4.38 -5.57 18.13
CA ASN A 686 -5.37 -5.26 17.10
C ASN A 686 -5.08 -3.94 16.38
N THR A 687 -4.52 -2.96 17.08
CA THR A 687 -4.10 -1.68 16.51
C THR A 687 -2.90 -1.86 15.59
N VAL A 688 -1.87 -2.58 16.03
CA VAL A 688 -0.68 -2.91 15.24
C VAL A 688 -1.04 -3.74 14.00
N ASP A 689 -1.88 -4.76 14.12
CA ASP A 689 -2.26 -5.62 12.99
C ASP A 689 -3.08 -4.85 11.94
N LYS A 690 -3.97 -3.94 12.36
CA LYS A 690 -4.70 -3.05 11.44
C LYS A 690 -3.80 -1.97 10.82
N LEU A 691 -2.82 -1.47 11.57
CA LEU A 691 -1.86 -0.46 11.11
C LEU A 691 -0.88 -1.03 10.08
N VAL A 692 -0.33 -2.23 10.31
CA VAL A 692 0.56 -2.92 9.36
C VAL A 692 -0.18 -3.22 8.05
N GLN A 693 -1.48 -3.52 8.12
CA GLN A 693 -2.32 -3.70 6.94
C GLN A 693 -2.56 -2.40 6.16
N ARG A 694 -2.52 -1.22 6.81
CA ARG A 694 -2.77 0.08 6.16
C ARG A 694 -1.51 0.91 5.88
N ALA A 695 -0.34 0.50 6.38
CA ALA A 695 0.94 1.21 6.22
C ALA A 695 1.56 1.11 4.81
N ASN A 696 0.80 0.69 3.79
CA ASN A 696 1.27 0.66 2.41
C ASN A 696 1.20 2.07 1.79
N ALA A 697 2.37 2.72 1.75
CA ALA A 697 2.59 4.06 1.18
C ALA A 697 2.09 4.24 -0.27
N SER A 698 1.84 3.16 -1.01
CA SER A 698 1.34 3.19 -2.39
C SER A 698 -0.11 3.69 -2.52
N LEU A 699 -0.92 3.65 -1.46
CA LEU A 699 -2.32 4.10 -1.51
C LEU A 699 -2.45 5.64 -1.35
N LEU A 700 -1.41 6.32 -0.86
CA LEU A 700 -1.48 7.72 -0.41
C LEU A 700 -0.98 8.75 -1.43
N ILE A 701 -0.49 8.32 -2.60
CA ILE A 701 0.02 9.20 -3.67
C ILE A 701 -1.14 9.93 -4.39
N GLY A 702 -2.34 9.35 -4.33
CA GLY A 702 -3.56 9.88 -4.95
C GLY A 702 -4.12 11.15 -4.31
N THR A 703 -5.03 11.81 -5.01
CA THR A 703 -5.86 12.89 -4.47
C THR A 703 -7.27 12.37 -4.28
N SER A 704 -7.88 12.69 -3.13
CA SER A 704 -9.20 12.18 -2.78
C SER A 704 -10.31 13.13 -3.19
N SER A 705 -10.01 14.43 -3.28
CA SER A 705 -11.01 15.44 -3.59
C SER A 705 -10.51 16.54 -4.53
N TRP A 706 -11.45 17.14 -5.23
CA TRP A 706 -11.23 18.33 -6.06
C TRP A 706 -10.74 19.53 -5.25
N LYS A 707 -11.28 19.72 -4.05
CA LYS A 707 -10.84 20.76 -3.12
C LYS A 707 -9.35 20.65 -2.84
N GLU A 708 -8.88 19.44 -2.52
CA GLU A 708 -7.48 19.14 -2.29
C GLU A 708 -6.63 19.49 -3.53
N GLN A 709 -7.06 19.08 -4.74
CA GLN A 709 -6.31 19.38 -5.97
C GLN A 709 -6.19 20.88 -6.27
N PHE A 710 -7.29 21.63 -6.14
CA PHE A 710 -7.28 23.07 -6.39
C PHE A 710 -6.47 23.82 -5.32
N MET A 711 -6.55 23.37 -4.06
CA MET A 711 -5.73 23.94 -2.99
C MET A 711 -4.24 23.69 -3.27
N GLU A 712 -3.85 22.47 -3.65
CA GLU A 712 -2.48 22.14 -4.05
C GLU A 712 -1.99 22.99 -5.23
N ALA A 713 -2.86 23.22 -6.23
CA ALA A 713 -2.51 24.03 -7.40
C ALA A 713 -2.18 25.48 -7.04
N TRP A 714 -2.81 26.02 -5.98
CA TRP A 714 -2.66 27.41 -5.54
C TRP A 714 -1.60 27.62 -4.45
N THR A 715 -1.23 26.57 -3.71
CA THR A 715 -0.26 26.67 -2.61
C THR A 715 1.17 26.40 -3.07
N VAL A 716 2.13 27.16 -2.52
CA VAL A 716 3.56 26.88 -2.62
C VAL A 716 3.96 26.11 -1.35
N SER A 717 4.67 25.01 -1.50
CA SER A 717 5.19 24.24 -0.37
C SER A 717 6.71 24.29 -0.36
N PRO A 718 7.34 24.41 0.83
CA PRO A 718 8.79 24.46 0.97
C PRO A 718 9.45 23.15 0.52
N GLY A 719 10.63 23.25 -0.10
CA GLY A 719 11.48 22.11 -0.41
C GLY A 719 12.29 21.61 0.81
N ASP A 720 12.66 20.33 0.82
CA ASP A 720 13.45 19.70 1.89
C ASP A 720 14.84 20.32 2.12
N ASP A 721 15.40 20.99 1.10
CA ASP A 721 16.75 21.57 1.17
C ASP A 721 16.82 22.83 2.07
N ASN A 722 15.68 23.28 2.62
CA ASN A 722 15.57 24.46 3.49
C ASN A 722 15.51 24.13 4.99
N ARG A 723 15.81 22.89 5.39
CA ARG A 723 16.03 22.57 6.81
C ARG A 723 17.36 23.17 7.27
N GLY A 724 17.29 24.33 7.93
CA GLY A 724 18.35 24.73 8.85
C GLY A 724 18.41 23.75 10.03
N ASP A 725 19.54 23.69 10.74
CA ASP A 725 19.78 22.85 11.92
C ASP A 725 18.89 23.19 13.16
N GLY A 726 17.71 23.79 12.96
CA GLY A 726 16.77 24.20 14.02
C GLY A 726 15.32 23.83 13.71
N ASP A 727 14.49 23.83 14.75
CA ASP A 727 13.05 23.48 14.75
C ASP A 727 12.13 24.45 13.98
N ASP A 728 12.68 25.32 13.12
CA ASP A 728 11.86 26.27 12.35
C ASP A 728 11.20 25.59 11.14
N GLU A 729 9.90 25.85 10.94
CA GLU A 729 9.17 25.37 9.76
C GLU A 729 9.87 25.82 8.47
N PRO A 730 10.13 24.89 7.52
CA PRO A 730 10.86 25.24 6.32
C PRO A 730 10.05 26.23 5.50
N THR A 731 10.66 27.35 5.11
CA THR A 731 10.00 28.36 4.25
C THR A 731 10.37 28.13 2.78
N PRO A 732 9.48 28.41 1.82
CA PRO A 732 9.76 28.21 0.39
C PRO A 732 10.81 29.19 -0.14
N SER A 733 11.70 28.70 -1.02
CA SER A 733 12.75 29.51 -1.65
C SER A 733 12.18 30.44 -2.73
N CYS A 734 12.88 31.53 -3.05
CA CYS A 734 12.54 32.41 -4.18
C CYS A 734 12.43 31.61 -5.50
N GLY A 735 13.27 30.59 -5.69
CA GLY A 735 13.19 29.69 -6.84
C GLY A 735 11.88 28.88 -6.90
N ASP A 736 11.36 28.47 -5.75
CA ASP A 736 10.10 27.72 -5.65
C ASP A 736 8.92 28.59 -6.09
N TYR A 737 8.91 29.87 -5.70
CA TYR A 737 7.90 30.83 -6.13
C TYR A 737 7.94 31.11 -7.63
N ILE A 738 9.13 31.27 -8.21
CA ILE A 738 9.28 31.49 -9.67
C ILE A 738 8.76 30.28 -10.44
N MET A 739 9.18 29.07 -10.05
CA MET A 739 8.73 27.85 -10.71
C MET A 739 7.24 27.59 -10.51
N HIS A 740 6.70 27.91 -9.33
CA HIS A 740 5.26 27.84 -9.10
C HIS A 740 4.50 28.80 -10.01
N PHE A 741 4.94 30.06 -10.16
CA PHE A 741 4.32 31.03 -11.05
C PHE A 741 4.33 30.57 -12.52
N LEU A 742 5.46 30.06 -13.01
CA LEU A 742 5.57 29.54 -14.38
C LEU A 742 4.65 28.34 -14.62
N THR A 743 4.45 27.49 -13.61
CA THR A 743 3.65 26.26 -13.73
C THR A 743 2.18 26.43 -13.34
N LEU A 744 1.80 27.57 -12.76
CA LEU A 744 0.46 27.82 -12.21
C LEU A 744 -0.66 27.60 -13.24
N PHE A 745 -0.47 28.09 -14.47
CA PHE A 745 -1.42 27.90 -15.56
C PHE A 745 -1.73 26.41 -15.80
N TRP A 746 -0.69 25.58 -15.95
CA TRP A 746 -0.84 24.15 -16.14
C TRP A 746 -1.41 23.44 -14.90
N LYS A 747 -1.02 23.86 -13.69
CA LYS A 747 -1.56 23.31 -12.44
C LYS A 747 -3.06 23.53 -12.32
N ILE A 748 -3.54 24.72 -12.66
CA ILE A 748 -4.98 25.04 -12.61
C ILE A 748 -5.74 24.26 -13.68
N ILE A 749 -5.24 24.19 -14.91
CA ILE A 749 -5.90 23.43 -15.99
C ILE A 749 -5.97 21.96 -15.65
N PHE A 750 -4.87 21.35 -15.18
CA PHE A 750 -4.85 19.92 -14.87
C PHE A 750 -5.43 19.59 -13.50
N ALA A 751 -5.71 20.58 -12.65
CA ALA A 751 -6.59 20.38 -11.51
C ALA A 751 -7.99 19.99 -11.97
N PHE A 752 -8.42 20.31 -13.20
CA PHE A 752 -9.67 19.81 -13.83
C PHE A 752 -9.69 18.30 -14.17
N ILE A 753 -8.64 17.56 -13.82
CA ILE A 753 -8.64 16.11 -13.99
C ILE A 753 -9.25 15.47 -12.73
N PRO A 754 -10.23 14.56 -12.86
CA PRO A 754 -10.86 13.91 -11.72
C PRO A 754 -9.85 13.33 -10.70
N PRO A 755 -10.11 13.47 -9.39
CA PRO A 755 -9.35 12.83 -8.32
C PRO A 755 -9.17 11.33 -8.54
N THR A 756 -8.00 10.83 -8.14
CA THR A 756 -7.60 9.44 -8.37
C THR A 756 -8.45 8.46 -7.56
N ASP A 757 -9.07 8.88 -6.47
CA ASP A 757 -9.91 7.99 -5.67
C ASP A 757 -11.26 7.72 -6.35
N MET A 758 -11.69 8.59 -7.27
CA MET A 758 -12.92 8.40 -8.03
C MET A 758 -12.80 7.20 -8.97
N PHE A 759 -13.76 6.27 -8.88
CA PHE A 759 -13.78 5.02 -9.65
C PHE A 759 -12.45 4.25 -9.59
N SER A 760 -11.76 4.31 -8.45
CA SER A 760 -10.46 3.67 -8.23
C SER A 760 -9.40 3.99 -9.30
N GLY A 761 -9.30 5.25 -9.71
CA GLY A 761 -8.26 5.75 -10.59
C GLY A 761 -8.59 5.67 -12.09
N TYR A 762 -9.56 4.86 -12.51
CA TYR A 762 -9.87 4.68 -13.93
C TYR A 762 -10.39 5.95 -14.62
N LEU A 763 -11.19 6.75 -13.92
CA LEU A 763 -11.70 8.01 -14.50
C LEU A 763 -10.56 9.02 -14.70
N CYS A 764 -9.69 9.16 -13.70
CA CYS A 764 -8.48 9.98 -13.79
C CYS A 764 -7.56 9.51 -14.93
N PHE A 765 -7.36 8.20 -15.06
CA PHE A 765 -6.56 7.58 -16.13
C PHE A 765 -7.02 7.99 -17.53
N VAL A 766 -8.33 7.91 -17.81
CA VAL A 766 -8.90 8.22 -19.13
C VAL A 766 -8.88 9.71 -19.45
N VAL A 767 -9.20 10.57 -18.47
CA VAL A 767 -9.19 12.02 -18.70
C VAL A 767 -7.76 12.53 -18.86
N SER A 768 -6.84 12.07 -18.02
CA SER A 768 -5.43 12.48 -18.10
C SER A 768 -4.75 12.04 -19.40
N ILE A 769 -4.96 10.80 -19.88
CA ILE A 769 -4.40 10.36 -21.17
C ILE A 769 -4.95 11.18 -22.35
N SER A 770 -6.21 11.58 -22.30
CA SER A 770 -6.82 12.45 -23.31
C SER A 770 -6.18 13.85 -23.29
N CYS A 771 -5.96 14.43 -22.11
CA CYS A 771 -5.24 15.69 -21.95
C CYS A 771 -3.78 15.60 -22.43
N ILE A 772 -3.07 14.50 -22.15
CA ILE A 772 -1.72 14.25 -22.71
C ILE A 772 -1.80 14.27 -24.24
N GLY A 773 -2.78 13.57 -24.82
CA GLY A 773 -2.97 13.53 -26.28
C GLY A 773 -3.13 14.92 -26.89
N VAL A 774 -3.95 15.78 -26.28
CA VAL A 774 -4.14 17.17 -26.75
C VAL A 774 -2.85 17.97 -26.68
N VAL A 775 -2.14 17.95 -25.54
CA VAL A 775 -0.88 18.72 -25.40
C VAL A 775 0.20 18.17 -26.32
N THR A 776 0.30 16.85 -26.48
CA THR A 776 1.22 16.20 -27.41
C THR A 776 0.93 16.54 -28.87
N ALA A 777 -0.34 16.65 -29.27
CA ALA A 777 -0.69 17.12 -30.60
C ALA A 777 -0.17 18.54 -30.86
N ILE A 778 -0.35 19.44 -29.88
CA ILE A 778 0.18 20.82 -29.94
C ILE A 778 1.71 20.80 -30.02
N ILE A 779 2.38 19.92 -29.26
CA ILE A 779 3.85 19.75 -29.33
C ILE A 779 4.29 19.30 -30.73
N GLY A 780 3.57 18.36 -31.34
CA GLY A 780 3.84 17.89 -32.70
C GLY A 780 3.78 19.02 -33.72
N ASP A 781 2.74 19.85 -33.64
CA ASP A 781 2.57 21.01 -34.52
C ASP A 781 3.67 22.06 -34.30
N VAL A 782 3.90 22.46 -33.04
CA VAL A 782 4.92 23.46 -32.69
C VAL A 782 6.32 22.98 -33.07
N ALA A 783 6.63 21.70 -32.89
CA ALA A 783 7.91 21.12 -33.28
C ALA A 783 8.09 21.14 -34.81
N SER A 784 7.07 20.77 -35.57
CA SER A 784 7.11 20.81 -37.03
C SER A 784 7.27 22.25 -37.54
N HIS A 785 6.55 23.21 -36.96
CA HIS A 785 6.66 24.63 -37.29
C HIS A 785 8.01 25.22 -36.91
N PHE A 786 8.56 24.83 -35.75
CA PHE A 786 9.91 25.20 -35.31
C PHE A 786 10.97 24.71 -36.30
N GLY A 787 10.91 23.42 -36.66
CA GLY A 787 11.83 22.81 -37.61
C GLY A 787 11.76 23.51 -38.97
N CYS A 788 10.56 23.66 -39.51
CA CYS A 788 10.36 24.29 -40.82
C CYS A 788 10.83 25.76 -40.84
N THR A 789 10.54 26.55 -39.80
CA THR A 789 10.94 27.98 -39.73
C THR A 789 12.46 28.17 -39.72
N LEU A 790 13.19 27.24 -39.07
CA LEU A 790 14.66 27.26 -39.00
C LEU A 790 15.34 26.49 -40.14
N GLY A 791 14.57 25.82 -41.01
CA GLY A 791 15.10 24.96 -42.07
C GLY A 791 15.70 23.64 -41.56
N ILE A 792 15.26 23.17 -40.39
CA ILE A 792 15.66 21.90 -39.78
C ILE A 792 14.68 20.80 -40.20
N LYS A 793 15.19 19.66 -40.67
CA LYS A 793 14.36 18.50 -41.02
C LYS A 793 13.62 17.93 -39.80
N ASP A 794 12.38 17.48 -39.99
CA ASP A 794 11.53 16.90 -38.93
C ASP A 794 12.24 15.76 -38.18
N SER A 795 12.96 14.88 -38.89
CA SER A 795 13.73 13.80 -38.27
C SER A 795 14.79 14.30 -37.27
N VAL A 796 15.45 15.43 -37.56
CA VAL A 796 16.46 16.04 -36.69
C VAL A 796 15.79 16.78 -35.54
N THR A 797 14.68 17.47 -35.81
CA THR A 797 13.88 18.15 -34.79
C THR A 797 13.36 17.15 -33.74
N ALA A 798 12.86 16.00 -34.20
CA ALA A 798 12.39 14.91 -33.35
C ALA A 798 13.50 14.37 -32.43
N ILE A 799 14.65 14.01 -33.00
CA ILE A 799 15.74 13.37 -32.26
C ILE A 799 16.43 14.33 -31.27
N CYS A 800 16.58 15.62 -31.64
CA CYS A 800 17.33 16.58 -30.84
C CYS A 800 16.47 17.30 -29.78
N PHE A 801 15.23 17.67 -30.12
CA PHE A 801 14.42 18.55 -29.28
C PHE A 801 13.23 17.83 -28.66
N VAL A 802 12.44 17.12 -29.47
CA VAL A 802 11.22 16.46 -28.97
C VAL A 802 11.55 15.29 -28.05
N ALA A 803 12.44 14.39 -28.50
CA ALA A 803 12.93 13.27 -27.70
C ALA A 803 13.57 13.70 -26.39
N LEU A 804 14.34 14.80 -26.39
CA LEU A 804 14.94 15.34 -25.18
C LEU A 804 13.84 15.85 -24.24
N GLY A 805 12.89 16.63 -24.76
CA GLY A 805 11.83 17.25 -23.97
C GLY A 805 10.92 16.24 -23.27
N THR A 806 10.51 15.16 -23.95
CA THR A 806 9.64 14.14 -23.36
C THR A 806 10.37 13.24 -22.35
N SER A 807 11.69 13.08 -22.48
CA SER A 807 12.53 12.30 -21.55
C SER A 807 13.00 13.05 -20.29
N ILE A 808 12.79 14.37 -20.18
CA ILE A 808 13.21 15.16 -19.01
C ILE A 808 12.60 14.62 -17.69
N PRO A 809 11.27 14.37 -17.59
CA PRO A 809 10.67 13.86 -16.35
C PRO A 809 11.26 12.52 -15.91
N ASP A 810 11.52 11.63 -16.88
CA ASP A 810 12.13 10.33 -16.61
C ASP A 810 13.58 10.45 -16.13
N THR A 811 14.32 11.46 -16.61
CA THR A 811 15.68 11.75 -16.15
C THR A 811 15.71 12.04 -14.66
N PHE A 812 14.80 12.90 -14.22
CA PHE A 812 14.76 13.32 -12.83
C PHE A 812 14.14 12.25 -11.92
N ALA A 813 13.14 11.51 -12.40
CA ALA A 813 12.61 10.35 -11.68
C ALA A 813 13.72 9.32 -11.42
N SER A 814 14.45 8.91 -12.45
CA SER A 814 15.54 7.94 -12.34
C SER A 814 16.70 8.46 -11.49
N LYS A 815 16.99 9.76 -11.55
CA LYS A 815 17.98 10.41 -10.68
C LYS A 815 17.58 10.33 -9.21
N VAL A 816 16.34 10.67 -8.86
CA VAL A 816 15.85 10.65 -7.48
C VAL A 816 15.81 9.21 -6.97
N ALA A 817 15.33 8.26 -7.79
CA ALA A 817 15.37 6.83 -7.47
C ALA A 817 16.80 6.34 -7.18
N ALA A 818 17.78 6.73 -8.02
CA ALA A 818 19.18 6.35 -7.81
C ALA A 818 19.77 6.87 -6.49
N ILE A 819 19.34 8.05 -6.00
CA ILE A 819 19.78 8.61 -4.72
C ILE A 819 19.13 7.88 -3.55
N GLN A 820 17.80 7.74 -3.59
CA GLN A 820 17.01 7.28 -2.45
C GLN A 820 17.01 5.75 -2.28
N ASP A 821 17.01 4.99 -3.37
CA ASP A 821 16.99 3.52 -3.29
C ASP A 821 18.37 2.93 -2.99
N LYS A 822 18.35 1.80 -2.28
CA LYS A 822 19.54 0.97 -2.03
C LYS A 822 20.00 0.19 -3.28
N TYR A 823 19.07 -0.10 -4.20
CA TYR A 823 19.30 -0.88 -5.41
C TYR A 823 19.07 -0.05 -6.67
N ALA A 824 19.59 -0.51 -7.82
CA ALA A 824 19.52 0.22 -9.08
C ALA A 824 18.27 -0.11 -9.94
N ASP A 825 17.43 -1.05 -9.50
CA ASP A 825 16.30 -1.59 -10.27
C ASP A 825 15.32 -0.50 -10.76
N ALA A 826 14.90 0.42 -9.89
CA ALA A 826 13.97 1.49 -10.25
C ALA A 826 14.57 2.54 -11.21
N SER A 827 15.89 2.78 -11.13
CA SER A 827 16.58 3.76 -11.97
C SER A 827 16.98 3.22 -13.36
N VAL A 828 17.35 1.94 -13.46
CA VAL A 828 17.87 1.34 -14.70
C VAL A 828 16.86 0.37 -15.34
N GLY A 829 16.19 -0.46 -14.54
CA GLY A 829 15.22 -1.43 -15.04
C GLY A 829 14.05 -0.75 -15.75
N ASN A 830 13.52 0.32 -15.16
CA ASN A 830 12.41 1.10 -15.73
C ASN A 830 12.75 1.75 -17.07
N VAL A 831 13.99 2.22 -17.25
CA VAL A 831 14.49 2.77 -18.52
C VAL A 831 14.52 1.71 -19.62
N THR A 832 15.00 0.51 -19.31
CA THR A 832 15.04 -0.58 -20.32
C THR A 832 13.63 -1.05 -20.69
N GLY A 833 12.73 -1.09 -19.71
CA GLY A 833 11.32 -1.44 -19.91
C GLY A 833 10.59 -0.44 -20.80
N SER A 834 10.67 0.85 -20.51
CA SER A 834 10.01 1.89 -21.33
C SER A 834 10.50 1.88 -22.78
N ASN A 835 11.80 1.70 -23.01
CA ASN A 835 12.36 1.63 -24.36
C ASN A 835 11.76 0.50 -25.23
N ALA A 836 11.42 -0.64 -24.63
CA ALA A 836 10.75 -1.74 -25.34
C ALA A 836 9.28 -1.38 -25.65
N VAL A 837 8.58 -0.79 -24.68
CA VAL A 837 7.18 -0.38 -24.79
C VAL A 837 6.99 0.70 -25.86
N ASN A 838 7.93 1.63 -26.03
CA ASN A 838 7.85 2.67 -27.05
C ASN A 838 7.72 2.09 -28.46
N VAL A 839 8.47 1.03 -28.77
CA VAL A 839 8.42 0.40 -30.09
C VAL A 839 7.21 -0.53 -30.20
N PHE A 840 7.03 -1.45 -29.26
CA PHE A 840 5.95 -2.44 -29.36
C PHE A 840 4.56 -1.82 -29.28
N LEU A 841 4.38 -0.80 -28.43
CA LEU A 841 3.10 -0.11 -28.29
C LEU A 841 3.01 1.14 -29.18
N GLY A 842 4.02 2.01 -29.17
CA GLY A 842 3.99 3.26 -29.95
C GLY A 842 3.97 3.01 -31.46
N ILE A 843 5.06 2.43 -31.98
CA ILE A 843 5.14 2.08 -33.41
C ILE A 843 4.15 0.96 -33.76
N GLY A 844 4.07 -0.09 -32.93
CA GLY A 844 3.22 -1.25 -33.20
C GLY A 844 1.74 -0.89 -33.36
N VAL A 845 1.15 -0.09 -32.47
CA VAL A 845 -0.26 0.33 -32.59
C VAL A 845 -0.44 1.23 -33.80
N ALA A 846 0.40 2.26 -33.95
CA ALA A 846 0.22 3.26 -34.99
C ALA A 846 0.37 2.66 -36.40
N TRP A 847 1.38 1.80 -36.61
CA TRP A 847 1.63 1.16 -37.90
C TRP A 847 0.63 0.05 -38.20
N THR A 848 0.12 -0.67 -37.19
CA THR A 848 -0.98 -1.64 -37.40
C THR A 848 -2.23 -0.93 -37.90
N ILE A 849 -2.60 0.21 -37.29
CA ILE A 849 -3.77 0.99 -37.71
C ILE A 849 -3.57 1.50 -39.14
N ALA A 850 -2.40 2.07 -39.46
CA ALA A 850 -2.10 2.58 -40.79
C ALA A 850 -2.09 1.46 -41.86
N ALA A 851 -1.44 0.33 -41.59
CA ALA A 851 -1.39 -0.80 -42.51
C ALA A 851 -2.79 -1.38 -42.79
N CYS A 852 -3.64 -1.51 -41.76
CA CYS A 852 -5.03 -1.93 -41.93
C CYS A 852 -5.84 -0.92 -42.76
N TYR A 853 -5.66 0.39 -42.51
CA TYR A 853 -6.35 1.45 -43.25
C TYR A 853 -5.99 1.45 -44.73
N HIS A 854 -4.70 1.37 -45.07
CA HIS A 854 -4.24 1.30 -46.45
C HIS A 854 -4.69 0.02 -47.13
N ALA A 855 -4.60 -1.13 -46.46
CA ALA A 855 -5.07 -2.40 -46.98
C ALA A 855 -6.58 -2.40 -47.28
N TYR A 856 -7.40 -1.77 -46.43
CA TYR A 856 -8.84 -1.59 -46.68
C TYR A 856 -9.10 -0.76 -47.94
N HIS A 857 -8.25 0.22 -48.24
CA HIS A 857 -8.33 1.05 -49.45
C HIS A 857 -7.57 0.46 -50.66
N GLY A 858 -7.07 -0.78 -50.56
CA GLY A 858 -6.30 -1.44 -51.63
C GLY A 858 -4.92 -0.80 -51.90
N LYS A 859 -4.38 -0.04 -50.95
CA LYS A 859 -3.04 0.58 -50.99
C LYS A 859 -2.09 -0.13 -50.03
N GLN A 860 -0.79 0.09 -50.23
CA GLN A 860 0.25 -0.38 -49.31
C GLN A 860 0.69 0.77 -48.39
N PHE A 861 1.03 0.44 -47.15
CA PHE A 861 1.55 1.41 -46.19
C PHE A 861 3.06 1.58 -46.39
N GLU A 862 3.43 2.64 -47.11
CA GLU A 862 4.82 2.95 -47.43
C GLU A 862 5.52 3.67 -46.26
N VAL A 863 6.65 3.13 -45.83
CA VAL A 863 7.49 3.69 -44.75
C VAL A 863 8.92 3.76 -45.26
N ASN A 864 9.40 4.97 -45.56
CA ASN A 864 10.76 5.15 -46.07
C ASN A 864 11.80 4.81 -44.99
N PRO A 865 12.70 3.83 -45.21
CA PRO A 865 13.64 3.39 -44.19
C PRO A 865 14.70 4.47 -43.86
N GLY A 866 15.17 5.19 -44.88
CA GLY A 866 16.01 6.41 -44.82
C GLY A 866 16.85 6.61 -43.55
N ASN A 867 16.71 7.81 -42.96
CA ASN A 867 17.41 8.21 -41.73
C ASN A 867 17.02 7.35 -40.52
N LEU A 868 15.78 6.86 -40.46
CA LEU A 868 15.28 6.09 -39.32
C LEU A 868 16.07 4.78 -39.14
N ALA A 869 16.31 4.02 -40.21
CA ALA A 869 17.08 2.79 -40.17
C ALA A 869 18.55 3.05 -39.76
N PHE A 870 19.14 4.16 -40.22
CA PHE A 870 20.48 4.57 -39.83
C PHE A 870 20.57 4.92 -38.33
N SER A 871 19.66 5.75 -37.81
CA SER A 871 19.58 6.08 -36.39
C SER A 871 19.37 4.83 -35.51
N VAL A 872 18.50 3.91 -35.93
CA VAL A 872 18.29 2.63 -35.21
C VAL A 872 19.57 1.80 -35.16
N THR A 873 20.33 1.74 -36.27
CA THR A 873 21.61 1.01 -36.33
C THR A 873 22.64 1.62 -35.38
N LEU A 874 22.77 2.95 -35.37
CA LEU A 874 23.65 3.66 -34.44
C LEU A 874 23.26 3.42 -32.99
N PHE A 875 21.96 3.51 -32.69
CA PHE A 875 21.44 3.24 -31.35
C PHE A 875 21.78 1.81 -30.90
N LEU A 876 21.54 0.79 -31.74
CA LEU A 876 21.85 -0.61 -31.41
C LEU A 876 23.34 -0.83 -31.11
N SER A 877 24.22 -0.22 -31.91
CA SER A 877 25.67 -0.29 -31.67
C SER A 877 26.08 0.37 -30.34
N GLY A 878 25.53 1.55 -30.03
CA GLY A 878 25.75 2.24 -28.77
C GLY A 878 25.14 1.51 -27.58
N ALA A 879 23.97 0.90 -27.75
CA ALA A 879 23.28 0.13 -26.73
C ALA A 879 24.08 -1.11 -26.31
N PHE A 880 24.66 -1.82 -27.28
CA PHE A 880 25.56 -2.94 -27.01
C PHE A 880 26.78 -2.51 -26.17
N ILE A 881 27.39 -1.36 -26.52
CA ILE A 881 28.51 -0.79 -25.75
C ILE A 881 28.06 -0.40 -24.34
N ALA A 882 26.94 0.31 -24.20
CA ALA A 882 26.42 0.78 -22.91
C ALA A 882 26.10 -0.39 -21.96
N ILE A 883 25.41 -1.43 -22.46
CA ILE A 883 25.08 -2.61 -21.66
C ILE A 883 26.34 -3.38 -21.28
N THR A 884 27.30 -3.52 -22.20
CA THR A 884 28.60 -4.14 -21.90
C THR A 884 29.34 -3.38 -20.80
N ILE A 885 29.34 -2.04 -20.83
CA ILE A 885 29.92 -1.19 -19.78
C ILE A 885 29.24 -1.45 -18.43
N LEU A 886 27.91 -1.51 -18.39
CA LEU A 886 27.17 -1.81 -17.15
C LEU A 886 27.52 -3.19 -16.58
N LEU A 887 27.64 -4.20 -17.44
CA LEU A 887 28.05 -5.55 -17.05
C LEU A 887 29.50 -5.59 -16.51
N ILE A 888 30.43 -4.83 -17.12
CA ILE A 888 31.82 -4.72 -16.65
C ILE A 888 31.89 -4.02 -15.29
N ARG A 889 31.10 -2.95 -15.10
CA ARG A 889 31.04 -2.17 -13.85
C ARG A 889 30.51 -2.96 -12.66
N ARG A 890 29.80 -4.04 -12.91
CA ARG A 890 29.38 -4.98 -11.87
C ARG A 890 30.55 -5.70 -11.17
N SER A 891 31.72 -5.75 -11.80
CA SER A 891 32.89 -6.43 -11.24
C SER A 891 33.32 -5.89 -9.87
N LYS A 892 33.97 -6.74 -9.06
CA LYS A 892 34.44 -6.39 -7.70
C LYS A 892 35.35 -5.16 -7.65
N LYS A 893 35.99 -4.76 -8.76
CA LYS A 893 36.89 -3.59 -8.85
C LYS A 893 36.17 -2.24 -8.85
N VAL A 894 34.93 -2.20 -9.36
CA VAL A 894 34.13 -0.96 -9.46
C VAL A 894 33.04 -0.95 -8.40
N GLY A 895 32.52 -2.11 -8.03
CA GLY A 895 31.65 -2.27 -6.87
C GLY A 895 30.14 -2.19 -7.17
N GLY A 896 29.71 -1.75 -8.35
CA GLY A 896 28.30 -1.74 -8.76
C GLY A 896 28.03 -1.03 -10.09
N GLU A 897 26.85 -1.27 -10.66
CA GLU A 897 26.38 -0.70 -11.93
C GLU A 897 26.35 0.84 -11.88
N LEU A 898 25.81 1.41 -10.79
CA LEU A 898 25.80 2.86 -10.54
C LEU A 898 26.78 3.25 -9.43
N GLY A 899 27.35 4.45 -9.54
CA GLY A 899 28.28 5.01 -8.55
C GLY A 899 29.70 4.42 -8.62
N GLY A 900 30.26 4.06 -7.48
CA GLY A 900 31.62 3.51 -7.38
C GLY A 900 32.72 4.57 -7.32
N PRO A 901 34.00 4.17 -7.48
CA PRO A 901 35.14 5.07 -7.36
C PRO A 901 35.06 6.24 -8.34
N VAL A 902 35.49 7.42 -7.88
CA VAL A 902 35.35 8.71 -8.59
C VAL A 902 35.88 8.65 -10.03
N GLY A 903 37.03 8.01 -10.26
CA GLY A 903 37.61 7.86 -11.61
C GLY A 903 36.71 7.06 -12.56
N PHE A 904 36.25 5.88 -12.14
CA PHE A 904 35.38 5.03 -12.97
C PHE A 904 34.00 5.66 -13.20
N LYS A 905 33.49 6.38 -12.20
CA LYS A 905 32.21 7.10 -12.25
C LYS A 905 32.19 8.17 -13.35
N TYR A 906 33.17 9.08 -13.35
CA TYR A 906 33.26 10.11 -14.38
C TYR A 906 33.64 9.54 -15.75
N ALA A 907 34.56 8.56 -15.81
CA ALA A 907 34.95 7.93 -17.07
C ALA A 907 33.76 7.26 -17.77
N THR A 908 32.95 6.49 -17.04
CA THR A 908 31.75 5.84 -17.58
C THR A 908 30.75 6.86 -18.13
N SER A 909 30.51 7.92 -17.35
CA SER A 909 29.51 8.92 -17.72
C SER A 909 29.96 9.77 -18.90
N LEU A 910 31.27 10.04 -19.01
CA LEU A 910 31.85 10.69 -20.18
C LEU A 910 31.72 9.82 -21.44
N VAL A 911 31.94 8.51 -21.33
CA VAL A 911 31.76 7.58 -22.46
C VAL A 911 30.30 7.52 -22.90
N LEU A 912 29.36 7.38 -21.97
CA LEU A 912 27.93 7.34 -22.28
C LEU A 912 27.44 8.67 -22.90
N LEU A 913 27.88 9.81 -22.37
CA LEU A 913 27.58 11.12 -22.96
C LEU A 913 28.20 11.26 -24.36
N GLY A 914 29.42 10.76 -24.55
CA GLY A 914 30.08 10.70 -25.85
C GLY A 914 29.31 9.85 -26.87
N LEU A 915 28.75 8.70 -26.45
CA LEU A 915 27.89 7.87 -27.31
C LEU A 915 26.64 8.63 -27.76
N TRP A 916 25.99 9.37 -26.85
CA TRP A 916 24.82 10.17 -27.19
C TRP A 916 25.15 11.32 -28.16
N VAL A 917 26.23 12.07 -27.91
CA VAL A 917 26.68 13.13 -28.82
C VAL A 917 27.03 12.54 -30.20
N THR A 918 27.72 11.40 -30.24
CA THR A 918 28.04 10.70 -31.50
C THR A 918 26.76 10.31 -32.24
N TYR A 919 25.77 9.77 -31.53
CA TYR A 919 24.47 9.40 -32.09
C TYR A 919 23.75 10.62 -32.70
N LEU A 920 23.67 11.74 -31.98
CA LEU A 920 23.03 12.98 -32.46
C LEU A 920 23.73 13.54 -33.70
N VAL A 921 25.05 13.68 -33.64
CA VAL A 921 25.84 14.25 -34.73
C VAL A 921 25.77 13.38 -35.97
N ALA A 922 25.98 12.07 -35.83
CA ALA A 922 25.95 11.16 -36.97
C ALA A 922 24.55 11.09 -37.61
N SER A 923 23.49 10.97 -36.81
CA SER A 923 22.10 10.96 -37.32
C SER A 923 21.73 12.29 -38.00
N SER A 924 22.21 13.43 -37.47
CA SER A 924 21.98 14.73 -38.10
C SER A 924 22.74 14.87 -39.42
N LEU A 925 24.01 14.43 -39.47
CA LEU A 925 24.83 14.49 -40.69
C LEU A 925 24.29 13.59 -41.81
N GLU A 926 23.76 12.42 -41.45
CA GLU A 926 23.05 11.56 -42.40
C GLU A 926 21.76 12.21 -42.91
N ALA A 927 20.97 12.81 -42.00
CA ALA A 927 19.73 13.48 -42.39
C ALA A 927 19.96 14.57 -43.44
N TYR A 928 21.07 15.30 -43.36
CA TYR A 928 21.44 16.33 -44.36
C TYR A 928 22.22 15.78 -45.57
N GLY A 929 22.43 14.47 -45.67
CA GLY A 929 23.13 13.82 -46.78
C GLY A 929 24.64 14.07 -46.81
N VAL A 930 25.23 14.54 -45.71
CA VAL A 930 26.68 14.74 -45.58
C VAL A 930 27.39 13.40 -45.47
N ILE A 931 26.78 12.45 -44.75
CA ILE A 931 27.21 11.06 -44.67
C ILE A 931 26.21 10.23 -45.45
N LYS A 932 26.70 9.26 -46.23
CA LYS A 932 25.80 8.28 -46.87
C LYS A 932 25.27 7.35 -45.79
N GLY A 933 23.95 7.36 -45.61
CA GLY A 933 23.20 6.31 -44.92
C GLY A 933 23.23 4.99 -45.69
N PHE A 934 22.51 3.99 -45.18
CA PHE A 934 22.34 2.70 -45.84
C PHE A 934 21.48 2.80 -47.10
#